data_AF-A0A957ZI14-F1
#
_entry.id   AF-A0A957ZI14-F1
#
_cell.length_a   1.000
_cell.length_b   1.000
_cell.length_c   1.000
_cell.angle_alpha   90.00
_cell.angle_beta   90.00
_cell.angle_gamma   90.00
#
_symmetry.space_group_name_H-M   'P 1'
#
loop_
_entity.id
_entity.type
_entity.pdbx_description
1 polymer ?
#
loop_
_entity_poly.entity_id
_entity_poly.type
_entity_poly.pdbx_seq_one_letter_code
_entity_poly.pdbx_strand_id
1 'polypeptide(L)'
;SRENGSVVAKIERVGAATSGVVSGNVLGVHSTGRDSYLGFHNGDWVEYIDDVLELNGGAGELVQIAADPENNEITLGANVTVRFAHHPKLRRWDQGATTATRNGGTGSVANDVSGVPMNTADDAWLLLEHNIWVSFADAVYRPGDYWMLAARAATGTVEFPAGLQPADGVAHHYARLGFVMLDAAGQLQVVLDCRPLFPPLTDLRAEDVTFDNTLCQMPDTQTVQDALEQLCQRPTGGGPSPCVVVGVEGAESLEKVIDRLLESGATTLCLCLMPGEHVISDRIWDMSGSRRAIHLTIKGCGPESRIVIQERMTFIGWAAVTLRDVAVEYVAGVRPEMGLRFVRCRDVTVEGCSFEGATIGGALLLLSDVDRALVAASQFDAVIQGGYTPIRELLAKVGGPFGAVGEVLDAQIAGRIYGERSAEVGEELAKLSAAQRQKLNKQLQSVSSDQALGDEVRFAFTKVSLVLAAKTPQAADLTATLLDLRRAALRFRPGVALLLENGTLTRVGQEFPEIGQIARFDVDDQIILRGNRMDGLLALYAPPMNPDEELKFLGSLSQLLEVRDKLFLIELAGNTLQLVDNRLLKVTMPQVLWEQLLKIAQGGATDSVLQILFRELIVQGNVIAEDRNAFVAGRITMANNIFAKSPRDDLGILGVAIAHSAVYTGNQGQGDENARLTVRHLARFPRDIRPYAAINHGFTLT
;
A
#
# COMPACT_ATOMS: atom_id res chain seq x y z
N SER A 1 22.18 34.56 -51.67
CA SER A 1 21.25 35.52 -52.29
C SER A 1 20.80 36.48 -51.22
N ARG A 2 20.89 37.80 -51.43
CA ARG A 2 20.62 38.79 -50.35
C ARG A 2 19.13 39.16 -50.22
N GLU A 3 18.27 38.75 -51.14
CA GLU A 3 16.82 38.86 -51.04
C GLU A 3 16.23 37.69 -51.85
N ASN A 4 15.64 36.69 -51.19
CA ASN A 4 15.02 35.52 -51.83
C ASN A 4 13.61 35.89 -52.37
N GLY A 5 13.52 36.93 -53.19
CA GLY A 5 12.23 37.45 -53.64
C GLY A 5 12.31 38.28 -54.90
N SER A 6 11.32 38.08 -55.77
CA SER A 6 11.01 39.00 -56.87
C SER A 6 10.66 40.39 -56.32
N VAL A 7 10.97 41.44 -57.08
CA VAL A 7 10.60 42.83 -56.74
C VAL A 7 9.08 42.97 -56.82
N VAL A 8 8.43 43.31 -55.70
CA VAL A 8 6.97 43.51 -55.65
C VAL A 8 6.65 44.95 -55.23
N ALA A 9 5.73 45.59 -55.94
CA ALA A 9 5.23 46.90 -55.59
C ALA A 9 3.70 46.94 -55.54
N LYS A 10 3.15 47.56 -54.50
CA LYS A 10 1.72 47.85 -54.40
C LYS A 10 1.33 48.88 -55.45
N ILE A 11 0.22 48.66 -56.15
CA ILE A 11 -0.38 49.65 -57.05
C ILE A 11 -1.23 50.60 -56.20
N GLU A 12 -0.90 51.88 -56.22
CA GLU A 12 -1.57 52.92 -55.44
C GLU A 12 -2.55 53.74 -56.28
N ARG A 13 -2.27 53.89 -57.58
CA ARG A 13 -3.15 54.60 -58.51
C ARG A 13 -3.05 54.12 -59.94
N VAL A 14 -4.12 54.31 -60.71
CA VAL A 14 -4.14 54.22 -62.19
C VAL A 14 -4.52 55.60 -62.73
N GLY A 15 -3.58 56.29 -63.39
CA GLY A 15 -3.74 57.72 -63.66
C GLY A 15 -3.96 58.52 -62.37
N ALA A 16 -5.16 59.13 -62.22
CA ALA A 16 -5.58 59.84 -61.00
C ALA A 16 -6.47 59.01 -60.05
N ALA A 17 -6.87 57.79 -60.42
CA ALA A 17 -7.80 56.98 -59.63
C ALA A 17 -7.06 56.13 -58.59
N THR A 18 -7.56 56.11 -57.35
CA THR A 18 -6.99 55.37 -56.20
C THR A 18 -7.96 54.34 -55.59
N SER A 19 -9.15 54.17 -56.18
CA SER A 19 -10.16 53.22 -55.70
C SER A 19 -11.06 52.73 -56.85
N GLY A 20 -11.84 51.68 -56.60
CA GLY A 20 -12.75 51.06 -57.58
C GLY A 20 -12.08 50.04 -58.50
N VAL A 21 -12.67 49.85 -59.69
CA VAL A 21 -12.15 48.97 -60.76
C VAL A 21 -11.82 49.84 -61.96
N VAL A 22 -10.54 49.90 -62.34
CA VAL A 22 -10.05 50.84 -63.36
C VAL A 22 -9.12 50.12 -64.33
N SER A 23 -9.36 50.32 -65.63
CA SER A 23 -8.46 49.83 -66.69
C SER A 23 -7.49 50.94 -67.12
N GLY A 24 -6.19 50.66 -67.12
CA GLY A 24 -5.18 51.59 -67.60
C GLY A 24 -3.78 50.99 -67.60
N ASN A 25 -2.84 51.67 -68.24
CA ASN A 25 -1.45 51.23 -68.40
C ASN A 25 -0.44 52.09 -67.64
N VAL A 26 -0.84 53.23 -67.07
CA VAL A 26 0.02 54.10 -66.28
C VAL A 26 -0.30 53.90 -64.80
N LEU A 27 0.60 53.23 -64.08
CA LEU A 27 0.41 52.78 -62.71
C LEU A 27 1.33 53.56 -61.77
N GLY A 28 0.75 54.30 -60.82
CA GLY A 28 1.51 54.82 -59.69
C GLY A 28 1.67 53.72 -58.64
N VAL A 29 2.91 53.43 -58.27
CA VAL A 29 3.26 52.36 -57.34
C VAL A 29 3.95 52.91 -56.11
N HIS A 30 3.89 52.17 -55.00
CA HIS A 30 4.51 52.60 -53.74
C HIS A 30 6.04 52.79 -53.87
N SER A 31 6.71 52.00 -54.72
CA SER A 31 8.14 52.13 -55.01
C SER A 31 8.47 51.47 -56.35
N THR A 32 9.42 52.05 -57.08
CA THR A 32 10.00 51.50 -58.31
C THR A 32 11.28 50.69 -58.06
N GLY A 33 11.67 50.50 -56.79
CA GLY A 33 12.88 49.79 -56.37
C GLY A 33 14.01 50.73 -55.94
N ARG A 34 15.10 50.17 -55.41
CA ARG A 34 16.17 50.92 -54.72
C ARG A 34 17.37 51.25 -55.59
N ASP A 35 17.67 50.43 -56.60
CA ASP A 35 18.85 50.55 -57.44
C ASP A 35 18.63 49.92 -58.84
N SER A 36 19.65 50.01 -59.69
CA SER A 36 19.62 49.54 -61.08
C SER A 36 19.56 48.01 -61.25
N TYR A 37 19.62 47.23 -60.17
CA TYR A 37 19.53 45.76 -60.20
C TYR A 37 18.20 45.28 -59.59
N LEU A 38 17.73 45.95 -58.53
CA LEU A 38 16.54 45.59 -57.76
C LEU A 38 15.34 46.54 -58.02
N GLY A 39 15.36 47.26 -59.14
CA GLY A 39 14.29 48.15 -59.58
C GLY A 39 13.59 47.71 -60.86
N PHE A 40 12.41 48.26 -61.12
CA PHE A 40 11.70 48.05 -62.38
C PHE A 40 12.38 48.85 -63.49
N HIS A 41 12.54 48.27 -64.68
CA HIS A 41 13.14 48.89 -65.85
C HIS A 41 12.29 48.69 -67.10
N ASN A 42 12.57 49.49 -68.13
CA ASN A 42 11.99 49.29 -69.45
C ASN A 42 12.28 47.87 -69.97
N GLY A 43 11.25 47.20 -70.48
CA GLY A 43 11.36 45.85 -71.01
C GLY A 43 11.20 44.73 -69.99
N ASP A 44 11.16 45.03 -68.69
CA ASP A 44 10.90 44.01 -67.67
C ASP A 44 9.47 43.44 -67.80
N TRP A 45 9.34 42.14 -67.54
CA TRP A 45 8.03 41.50 -67.39
C TRP A 45 7.52 41.70 -65.97
N VAL A 46 6.25 42.06 -65.84
CA VAL A 46 5.57 42.16 -64.55
C VAL A 46 4.26 41.39 -64.58
N GLU A 47 3.92 40.79 -63.45
CA GLU A 47 2.62 40.15 -63.20
C GLU A 47 1.76 41.11 -62.35
N TYR A 48 0.62 41.50 -62.90
CA TYR A 48 -0.47 42.09 -62.13
C TYR A 48 -1.22 40.98 -61.39
N ILE A 49 -1.27 41.07 -60.06
CA ILE A 49 -1.97 40.10 -59.20
C ILE A 49 -2.64 40.83 -58.02
N ASP A 50 -3.63 40.20 -57.41
CA ASP A 50 -4.37 40.68 -56.24
C ASP A 50 -4.60 39.56 -55.22
N ASP A 51 -5.09 39.89 -54.02
CA ASP A 51 -5.31 38.91 -52.94
C ASP A 51 -6.29 37.81 -53.34
N VAL A 52 -7.31 38.12 -54.16
CA VAL A 52 -8.33 37.15 -54.55
C VAL A 52 -7.73 36.10 -55.47
N LEU A 53 -6.92 36.52 -56.44
CA LEU A 53 -6.20 35.59 -57.31
C LEU A 53 -5.18 34.77 -56.51
N GLU A 54 -4.38 35.41 -55.66
CA GLU A 54 -3.32 34.72 -54.90
C GLU A 54 -3.89 33.69 -53.91
N LEU A 55 -4.93 34.05 -53.14
CA LEU A 55 -5.54 33.14 -52.15
C LEU A 55 -6.32 31.98 -52.79
N ASN A 56 -6.78 32.13 -54.03
CA ASN A 56 -7.47 31.07 -54.77
C ASN A 56 -6.52 30.28 -55.71
N GLY A 57 -5.21 30.54 -55.68
CA GLY A 57 -4.24 29.90 -56.56
C GLY A 57 -4.45 30.22 -58.05
N GLY A 58 -5.03 31.38 -58.35
CA GLY A 58 -5.20 31.90 -59.71
C GLY A 58 -3.93 32.58 -60.23
N ALA A 59 -3.72 32.54 -61.54
CA ALA A 59 -2.62 33.24 -62.21
C ALA A 59 -2.92 34.73 -62.37
N GLY A 60 -1.89 35.58 -62.24
CA GLY A 60 -1.98 37.00 -62.57
C GLY A 60 -1.90 37.28 -64.07
N GLU A 61 -2.05 38.55 -64.43
CA GLU A 61 -1.93 39.04 -65.81
C GLU A 61 -0.48 39.49 -66.08
N LEU A 62 0.20 38.84 -67.03
CA LEU A 62 1.58 39.19 -67.43
C LEU A 62 1.58 40.31 -68.47
N VAL A 63 2.39 41.35 -68.23
CA VAL A 63 2.52 42.52 -69.08
C VAL A 63 3.95 43.10 -69.00
N GLN A 64 4.44 43.66 -70.09
CA GLN A 64 5.79 44.25 -70.15
C GLN A 64 5.75 45.74 -69.78
N ILE A 65 6.81 46.24 -69.15
CA ILE A 65 7.04 47.67 -68.94
C ILE A 65 7.52 48.32 -70.25
N ALA A 66 6.91 49.43 -70.66
CA ALA A 66 7.14 50.08 -71.94
C ALA A 66 8.17 51.24 -71.91
N ALA A 67 8.48 51.75 -70.71
CA ALA A 67 9.47 52.82 -70.51
C ALA A 67 10.07 52.73 -69.10
N ASP A 68 11.28 53.26 -68.91
CA ASP A 68 11.93 53.25 -67.61
C ASP A 68 11.07 54.03 -66.59
N PRO A 69 10.81 53.46 -65.39
CA PRO A 69 9.97 54.12 -64.41
C PRO A 69 10.56 55.44 -63.92
N GLU A 70 9.72 56.47 -63.86
CA GLU A 70 10.06 57.79 -63.32
C GLU A 70 9.00 58.21 -62.28
N ASN A 71 9.40 58.92 -61.23
CA ASN A 71 8.48 59.46 -60.22
C ASN A 71 7.49 58.43 -59.60
N ASN A 72 7.96 57.20 -59.36
CA ASN A 72 7.13 56.09 -58.86
C ASN A 72 5.95 55.71 -59.78
N GLU A 73 6.10 55.96 -61.08
CA GLU A 73 5.12 55.62 -62.09
C GLU A 73 5.71 54.60 -63.07
N ILE A 74 4.97 53.51 -63.28
CA ILE A 74 5.32 52.43 -64.21
C ILE A 74 4.33 52.50 -65.38
N THR A 75 4.87 52.66 -66.60
CA THR A 75 4.07 52.60 -67.83
C THR A 75 4.16 51.21 -68.44
N LEU A 76 3.03 50.53 -68.54
CA LEU A 76 2.89 49.20 -69.13
C LEU A 76 2.62 49.27 -70.63
N GLY A 77 3.04 48.23 -71.35
CA GLY A 77 2.78 48.06 -72.78
C GLY A 77 1.32 47.75 -73.13
N ALA A 78 0.52 47.33 -72.14
CA ALA A 78 -0.91 47.07 -72.27
C ALA A 78 -1.68 47.57 -71.03
N ASN A 79 -2.98 47.80 -71.20
CA ASN A 79 -3.86 48.16 -70.08
C ASN A 79 -4.13 46.92 -69.22
N VAL A 80 -4.04 47.07 -67.91
CA VAL A 80 -4.50 46.07 -66.93
C VAL A 80 -5.73 46.58 -66.19
N THR A 81 -6.63 45.67 -65.80
CA THR A 81 -7.82 46.03 -65.01
C THR A 81 -7.52 45.92 -63.52
N VAL A 82 -7.21 47.05 -62.90
CA VAL A 82 -6.85 47.15 -61.48
C VAL A 82 -8.09 47.17 -60.58
N ARG A 83 -8.12 46.28 -59.59
CA ARG A 83 -9.19 46.18 -58.57
C ARG A 83 -8.67 46.57 -57.20
N PHE A 84 -8.82 47.83 -56.82
CA PHE A 84 -8.22 48.35 -55.57
C PHE A 84 -8.72 47.67 -54.30
N ALA A 85 -9.96 47.16 -54.28
CA ALA A 85 -10.54 46.44 -53.15
C ALA A 85 -9.82 45.12 -52.82
N HIS A 86 -9.01 44.60 -53.74
CA HIS A 86 -8.30 43.32 -53.58
C HIS A 86 -6.79 43.51 -53.33
N HIS A 87 -6.34 44.72 -52.98
CA HIS A 87 -4.92 45.04 -52.73
C HIS A 87 -3.98 44.67 -53.91
N PRO A 88 -4.17 45.31 -55.08
CA PRO A 88 -3.45 44.95 -56.28
C PRO A 88 -1.96 45.28 -56.18
N LYS A 89 -1.12 44.41 -56.75
CA LYS A 89 0.34 44.53 -56.76
C LYS A 89 0.92 44.14 -58.12
N LEU A 90 2.09 44.70 -58.42
CA LEU A 90 2.95 44.27 -59.52
C LEU A 90 4.12 43.47 -58.96
N ARG A 91 4.38 42.31 -59.57
CA ARG A 91 5.52 41.45 -59.27
C ARG A 91 6.44 41.38 -60.50
N ARG A 92 7.71 41.75 -60.37
CA ARG A 92 8.70 41.69 -61.45
C ARG A 92 9.15 40.27 -61.71
N TRP A 93 9.16 39.84 -62.96
CA TRP A 93 9.72 38.57 -63.38
C TRP A 93 11.00 38.84 -64.17
N ASP A 94 12.12 38.36 -63.66
CA ASP A 94 13.43 38.51 -64.30
C ASP A 94 13.52 37.53 -65.49
N GLN A 95 12.81 37.86 -66.57
CA GLN A 95 12.79 37.12 -67.83
C GLN A 95 13.59 37.89 -68.88
N GLY A 96 14.71 37.30 -69.34
CA GLY A 96 15.47 37.83 -70.47
C GLY A 96 14.92 37.34 -71.81
N ALA A 97 15.04 38.14 -72.88
CA ALA A 97 14.80 37.66 -74.23
C ALA A 97 15.97 36.76 -74.67
N THR A 98 15.84 35.45 -74.52
CA THR A 98 16.89 34.50 -74.87
C THR A 98 16.56 33.74 -76.16
N THR A 99 17.30 34.03 -77.23
CA THR A 99 17.33 33.21 -78.45
C THR A 99 18.56 32.31 -78.42
N ALA A 100 18.41 31.07 -77.96
CA ALA A 100 19.40 30.02 -78.17
C ALA A 100 18.76 28.63 -78.03
N THR A 101 19.16 27.70 -78.90
CA THR A 101 18.87 26.26 -78.81
C THR A 101 20.16 25.51 -78.49
N ARG A 102 20.08 24.46 -77.65
CA ARG A 102 21.26 23.76 -77.12
C ARG A 102 22.08 22.99 -78.18
N ASN A 103 21.63 22.89 -79.44
CA ASN A 103 22.23 22.06 -80.49
C ASN A 103 22.22 22.69 -81.90
N GLY A 104 22.40 24.01 -82.05
CA GLY A 104 22.69 24.64 -83.35
C GLY A 104 21.57 24.63 -84.42
N GLY A 105 20.34 24.23 -84.07
CA GLY A 105 19.16 24.34 -84.92
C GLY A 105 18.41 25.66 -84.67
N THR A 106 18.06 26.40 -85.72
CA THR A 106 17.28 27.64 -85.61
C THR A 106 15.84 27.36 -85.16
N GLY A 107 15.57 27.46 -83.87
CA GLY A 107 14.22 27.53 -83.31
C GLY A 107 14.13 28.78 -82.43
N SER A 108 13.50 29.83 -82.93
CA SER A 108 13.13 30.98 -82.11
C SER A 108 11.98 30.56 -81.19
N VAL A 109 12.20 30.50 -79.88
CA VAL A 109 11.07 30.74 -78.97
C VAL A 109 10.86 32.24 -79.04
N ALA A 110 9.93 32.67 -79.90
CA ALA A 110 9.49 34.04 -79.85
C ALA A 110 8.97 34.28 -78.43
N ASN A 111 9.45 35.33 -77.75
CA ASN A 111 8.74 35.88 -76.61
C ASN A 111 7.38 36.34 -77.16
N ASP A 112 6.39 35.45 -77.11
CA ASP A 112 5.01 35.81 -77.34
C ASP A 112 4.57 36.74 -76.20
N VAL A 113 3.50 37.48 -76.40
CA VAL A 113 2.97 38.58 -75.58
C VAL A 113 2.51 38.11 -74.17
N SER A 114 2.92 36.92 -73.72
CA SER A 114 2.48 36.25 -72.49
C SER A 114 3.61 35.64 -71.64
N GLY A 115 4.87 36.01 -71.87
CA GLY A 115 6.05 35.50 -71.13
C GLY A 115 6.67 34.23 -71.73
N VAL A 116 7.57 33.56 -71.00
CA VAL A 116 8.24 32.32 -71.44
C VAL A 116 7.24 31.14 -71.45
N PRO A 117 6.88 30.55 -72.60
CA PRO A 117 5.96 29.42 -72.64
C PRO A 117 6.61 28.16 -72.07
N MET A 118 5.90 27.47 -71.18
CA MET A 118 6.31 26.16 -70.69
C MET A 118 6.08 25.11 -71.78
N ASN A 119 7.13 24.40 -72.19
CA ASN A 119 7.03 23.28 -73.12
C ASN A 119 7.24 21.97 -72.37
N THR A 120 6.23 21.10 -72.39
CA THR A 120 6.21 19.82 -71.66
C THR A 120 6.59 18.62 -72.54
N ALA A 121 6.98 18.85 -73.79
CA ALA A 121 7.49 17.79 -74.65
C ALA A 121 8.84 17.27 -74.14
N ASP A 122 9.05 15.95 -74.21
CA ASP A 122 10.32 15.34 -73.83
C ASP A 122 11.50 15.98 -74.61
N ASP A 123 12.58 16.28 -73.89
CA ASP A 123 13.79 16.97 -74.41
C ASP A 123 13.57 18.43 -74.90
N ALA A 124 12.43 19.05 -74.57
CA ALA A 124 12.21 20.48 -74.80
C ALA A 124 12.93 21.36 -73.76
N TRP A 125 14.23 21.55 -73.94
CA TRP A 125 15.05 22.41 -73.08
C TRP A 125 14.74 23.89 -73.29
N LEU A 126 14.37 24.58 -72.22
CA LEU A 126 14.18 26.03 -72.14
C LEU A 126 15.44 26.67 -71.55
N LEU A 127 15.98 27.66 -72.26
CA LEU A 127 17.05 28.52 -71.76
C LEU A 127 16.43 29.63 -70.91
N LEU A 128 16.83 29.73 -69.64
CA LEU A 128 16.43 30.83 -68.78
C LEU A 128 17.37 32.03 -69.01
N GLU A 129 18.59 31.96 -68.47
CA GLU A 129 19.65 32.96 -68.63
C GLU A 129 21.00 32.33 -68.31
N HIS A 130 22.12 32.98 -68.64
CA HIS A 130 23.48 32.57 -68.22
C HIS A 130 23.82 31.09 -68.49
N ASN A 131 23.31 30.50 -69.58
CA ASN A 131 23.41 29.06 -69.92
C ASN A 131 22.76 28.09 -68.91
N ILE A 132 21.78 28.55 -68.15
CA ILE A 132 20.92 27.72 -67.30
C ILE A 132 19.76 27.19 -68.16
N TRP A 133 19.69 25.87 -68.28
CA TRP A 133 18.66 25.18 -69.04
C TRP A 133 17.79 24.34 -68.12
N VAL A 134 16.48 24.37 -68.35
CA VAL A 134 15.50 23.55 -67.63
C VAL A 134 14.57 22.87 -68.63
N SER A 135 13.98 21.74 -68.25
CA SER A 135 12.96 21.05 -69.03
C SER A 135 11.84 20.62 -68.10
N PHE A 136 10.61 20.66 -68.58
CA PHE A 136 9.43 20.24 -67.83
C PHE A 136 8.91 18.91 -68.39
N ALA A 137 8.51 18.00 -67.51
CA ALA A 137 7.92 16.72 -67.90
C ALA A 137 6.43 16.91 -68.26
N ASP A 138 5.81 15.89 -68.83
CA ASP A 138 4.35 15.87 -69.01
C ASP A 138 3.66 15.69 -67.64
N ALA A 139 3.25 16.81 -67.03
CA ALA A 139 2.65 16.87 -65.71
C ALA A 139 1.62 18.01 -65.59
N VAL A 140 0.85 17.99 -64.49
CA VAL A 140 -0.08 19.08 -64.15
C VAL A 140 0.65 20.13 -63.35
N TYR A 141 0.82 21.31 -63.94
CA TYR A 141 1.45 22.48 -63.31
C TYR A 141 0.38 23.44 -62.80
N ARG A 142 0.60 24.00 -61.61
CA ARG A 142 -0.31 24.95 -60.96
C ARG A 142 0.38 26.31 -60.77
N PRO A 143 -0.37 27.42 -60.82
CA PRO A 143 0.16 28.72 -60.42
C PRO A 143 0.76 28.64 -59.01
N GLY A 144 1.98 29.17 -58.85
CA GLY A 144 2.72 29.10 -57.59
C GLY A 144 3.62 27.86 -57.43
N ASP A 145 3.62 26.92 -58.38
CA ASP A 145 4.67 25.90 -58.44
C ASP A 145 6.02 26.58 -58.71
N TYR A 146 7.01 26.26 -57.87
CA TYR A 146 8.37 26.77 -58.02
C TYR A 146 9.38 25.67 -57.69
N TRP A 147 10.62 25.88 -58.12
CA TRP A 147 11.76 25.02 -57.83
C TRP A 147 12.93 25.89 -57.41
N MET A 148 13.69 25.46 -56.41
CA MET A 148 14.91 26.14 -56.01
C MET A 148 16.16 25.36 -56.39
N LEU A 149 17.15 26.06 -56.94
CA LEU A 149 18.46 25.52 -57.30
C LEU A 149 19.56 26.34 -56.60
N ALA A 150 20.60 25.67 -56.11
CA ALA A 150 21.70 26.37 -55.43
C ALA A 150 22.74 26.87 -56.44
N ALA A 151 22.91 28.19 -56.55
CA ALA A 151 23.99 28.82 -57.30
C ALA A 151 25.18 29.14 -56.37
N ARG A 152 26.37 28.58 -56.66
CA ARG A 152 27.58 28.79 -55.85
C ARG A 152 28.51 29.82 -56.49
N ALA A 153 28.60 31.00 -55.87
CA ALA A 153 29.50 32.06 -56.31
C ALA A 153 30.98 31.65 -56.30
N ALA A 154 31.40 30.79 -55.35
CA ALA A 154 32.79 30.35 -55.22
C ALA A 154 33.27 29.47 -56.38
N THR A 155 32.36 28.75 -57.04
CA THR A 155 32.68 27.83 -58.14
C THR A 155 32.14 28.32 -59.49
N GLY A 156 31.32 29.37 -59.50
CA GLY A 156 30.67 29.86 -60.72
C GLY A 156 29.72 28.83 -61.35
N THR A 157 29.18 27.91 -60.57
CA THR A 157 28.33 26.80 -61.05
C THR A 157 26.99 26.74 -60.30
N VAL A 158 25.99 26.16 -60.98
CA VAL A 158 24.68 25.82 -60.38
C VAL A 158 24.69 24.34 -60.03
N GLU A 159 24.29 24.01 -58.81
CA GLU A 159 24.10 22.64 -58.37
C GLU A 159 22.71 22.16 -58.79
N PHE A 160 22.67 21.32 -59.82
CA PHE A 160 21.44 20.68 -60.28
C PHE A 160 21.21 19.38 -59.51
N PRO A 161 19.99 19.16 -58.99
CA PRO A 161 19.63 17.89 -58.39
C PRO A 161 19.58 16.78 -59.45
N ALA A 162 19.81 15.53 -59.03
CA ALA A 162 19.75 14.39 -59.93
C ALA A 162 18.28 14.01 -60.24
N GLY A 163 17.92 13.98 -61.53
CA GLY A 163 16.60 13.55 -61.99
C GLY A 163 15.50 14.60 -61.84
N LEU A 164 14.26 14.20 -62.17
CA LEU A 164 13.06 15.05 -62.08
C LEU A 164 12.78 15.47 -60.64
N GLN A 165 12.45 16.75 -60.44
CA GLN A 165 12.12 17.30 -59.13
C GLN A 165 10.61 17.63 -59.04
N PRO A 166 9.92 17.25 -57.96
CA PRO A 166 8.59 17.78 -57.69
C PRO A 166 8.67 19.29 -57.44
N ALA A 167 7.57 20.02 -57.66
CA ALA A 167 7.51 21.43 -57.30
C ALA A 167 7.57 21.61 -55.78
N ASP A 168 8.31 22.62 -55.32
CA ASP A 168 8.40 23.05 -53.91
C ASP A 168 7.19 23.91 -53.47
N GLY A 169 6.19 24.07 -54.34
CA GLY A 169 5.00 24.90 -54.16
C GLY A 169 4.20 24.58 -52.88
N VAL A 170 3.33 25.51 -52.48
CA VAL A 170 2.49 25.33 -51.28
C VAL A 170 1.50 24.19 -51.50
N ALA A 171 1.60 23.13 -50.70
CA ALA A 171 0.63 22.05 -50.70
C ALA A 171 -0.66 22.49 -49.97
N HIS A 172 -1.76 22.62 -50.71
CA HIS A 172 -3.07 22.91 -50.13
C HIS A 172 -3.78 21.62 -49.71
N HIS A 173 -4.14 21.52 -48.43
CA HIS A 173 -4.98 20.45 -47.90
C HIS A 173 -6.38 20.99 -47.61
N TYR A 174 -7.40 20.28 -48.06
CA TYR A 174 -8.79 20.66 -47.88
C TYR A 174 -9.47 19.74 -46.86
N ALA A 175 -10.11 20.31 -45.85
CA ALA A 175 -10.97 19.60 -44.90
C ALA A 175 -12.40 20.09 -45.02
N ARG A 176 -13.38 19.17 -45.00
CA ARG A 176 -14.80 19.54 -45.00
C ARG A 176 -15.13 20.18 -43.65
N LEU A 177 -15.60 21.42 -43.65
CA LEU A 177 -15.97 22.13 -42.42
C LEU A 177 -17.43 21.89 -42.04
N GLY A 178 -18.31 21.66 -43.02
CA GLY A 178 -19.69 21.32 -42.76
C GLY A 178 -20.53 21.26 -44.04
N PHE A 179 -21.77 20.83 -43.87
CA PHE A 179 -22.82 20.98 -44.88
C PHE A 179 -23.72 22.13 -44.47
N VAL A 180 -24.01 23.02 -45.42
CA VAL A 180 -24.94 24.13 -45.23
C VAL A 180 -26.05 24.04 -46.28
N MET A 181 -27.26 24.42 -45.89
CA MET A 181 -28.39 24.62 -46.80
C MET A 181 -28.83 26.07 -46.74
N LEU A 182 -29.17 26.65 -47.89
CA LEU A 182 -29.95 27.87 -47.91
C LEU A 182 -31.43 27.50 -47.83
N ASP A 183 -32.17 28.12 -46.92
CA ASP A 183 -33.62 28.02 -46.90
C ASP A 183 -34.28 28.88 -47.99
N ALA A 184 -35.61 28.77 -48.11
CA ALA A 184 -36.38 29.52 -49.10
C ALA A 184 -36.38 31.05 -48.90
N ALA A 185 -35.92 31.55 -47.74
CA ALA A 185 -35.73 32.96 -47.45
C ALA A 185 -34.28 33.43 -47.69
N GLY A 186 -33.40 32.53 -48.14
CA GLY A 186 -31.99 32.81 -48.41
C GLY A 186 -31.09 32.75 -47.17
N GLN A 187 -31.57 32.20 -46.05
CA GLN A 187 -30.81 32.09 -44.81
C GLN A 187 -29.96 30.82 -44.81
N LEU A 188 -28.68 30.95 -44.47
CA LEU A 188 -27.74 29.84 -44.32
C LEU A 188 -28.01 29.07 -43.03
N GLN A 189 -28.33 27.78 -43.15
CA GLN A 189 -28.44 26.85 -42.03
C GLN A 189 -27.33 25.80 -42.12
N VAL A 190 -26.61 25.58 -41.01
CA VAL A 190 -25.63 24.50 -40.88
C VAL A 190 -26.39 23.20 -40.63
N VAL A 191 -26.29 22.26 -41.57
CA VAL A 191 -26.94 20.94 -41.54
C VAL A 191 -26.08 19.92 -40.82
N LEU A 192 -24.76 19.99 -41.02
CA LEU A 192 -23.81 19.09 -40.38
C LEU A 192 -22.50 19.84 -40.15
N ASP A 193 -22.01 19.82 -38.91
CA ASP A 193 -20.67 20.29 -38.56
C ASP A 193 -19.69 19.13 -38.73
N CYS A 194 -18.70 19.29 -39.60
CA CYS A 194 -17.71 18.25 -39.89
C CYS A 194 -16.37 18.52 -39.18
N ARG A 195 -16.31 19.51 -38.28
CA ARG A 195 -15.08 19.85 -37.56
C ARG A 195 -14.76 18.77 -36.50
N PRO A 196 -13.51 18.30 -36.40
CA PRO A 196 -13.07 17.45 -35.31
C PRO A 196 -12.84 18.32 -34.05
N LEU A 197 -13.91 18.52 -33.27
CA LEU A 197 -13.85 19.32 -32.04
C LEU A 197 -13.21 18.50 -30.92
N PHE A 198 -12.12 19.03 -30.34
CA PHE A 198 -11.46 18.43 -29.18
C PHE A 198 -12.13 18.92 -27.88
N PRO A 199 -12.59 18.03 -26.98
CA PRO A 199 -13.20 18.45 -25.72
C PRO A 199 -12.17 19.14 -24.82
N PRO A 200 -12.60 20.02 -23.89
CA PRO A 200 -11.68 20.61 -22.92
C PRO A 200 -11.03 19.51 -22.07
N LEU A 201 -9.76 19.68 -21.70
CA LEU A 201 -8.99 18.67 -20.96
C LEU A 201 -9.66 18.24 -19.64
N THR A 202 -10.46 19.12 -19.04
CA THR A 202 -11.22 18.85 -17.82
C THR A 202 -12.41 17.91 -18.02
N ASP A 203 -12.81 17.65 -19.26
CA ASP A 203 -13.96 16.82 -19.62
C ASP A 203 -13.55 15.52 -20.33
N LEU A 204 -12.23 15.24 -20.41
CA LEU A 204 -11.72 13.95 -20.86
C LEU A 204 -11.95 12.88 -19.79
N ARG A 205 -12.62 11.79 -20.19
CA ARG A 205 -12.89 10.62 -19.36
C ARG A 205 -12.05 9.43 -19.82
N ALA A 206 -12.04 8.35 -19.03
CA ALA A 206 -11.32 7.13 -19.39
C ALA A 206 -11.86 6.46 -20.68
N GLU A 207 -13.13 6.69 -21.02
CA GLU A 207 -13.76 6.25 -22.28
C GLU A 207 -13.22 7.01 -23.50
N ASP A 208 -12.70 8.23 -23.32
CA ASP A 208 -12.13 9.05 -24.38
C ASP A 208 -10.64 8.74 -24.64
N VAL A 209 -10.01 7.95 -23.76
CA VAL A 209 -8.58 7.63 -23.80
C VAL A 209 -8.37 6.23 -24.35
N THR A 210 -7.67 6.14 -25.48
CA THR A 210 -7.29 4.86 -26.09
C THR A 210 -6.32 4.09 -25.20
N PHE A 211 -6.50 2.77 -25.13
CA PHE A 211 -5.65 1.86 -24.40
C PHE A 211 -4.69 1.12 -25.34
N ASP A 212 -3.38 1.18 -25.07
CA ASP A 212 -2.40 0.34 -25.76
C ASP A 212 -2.46 -1.09 -25.23
N ASN A 213 -3.13 -1.93 -26.00
CA ASN A 213 -3.39 -3.31 -25.64
C ASN A 213 -2.32 -4.30 -26.16
N THR A 214 -1.19 -3.81 -26.65
CA THR A 214 -0.14 -4.67 -27.25
C THR A 214 0.44 -5.66 -26.25
N LEU A 215 0.65 -5.23 -25.00
CA LEU A 215 1.19 -6.07 -23.93
C LEU A 215 0.10 -6.94 -23.28
N CYS A 216 -1.05 -6.34 -23.00
CA CYS A 216 -2.08 -6.92 -22.15
C CYS A 216 -2.99 -7.92 -22.88
N GLN A 217 -3.08 -7.82 -24.22
CA GLN A 217 -3.85 -8.72 -25.09
C GLN A 217 -5.29 -8.98 -24.59
N MET A 218 -5.92 -7.95 -24.03
CA MET A 218 -7.28 -8.02 -23.53
C MET A 218 -8.26 -8.07 -24.70
N PRO A 219 -9.14 -9.08 -24.82
CA PRO A 219 -10.07 -9.16 -25.95
C PRO A 219 -10.97 -7.92 -25.96
N ASP A 220 -11.37 -7.42 -27.13
CA ASP A 220 -12.37 -6.35 -27.29
C ASP A 220 -12.14 -5.09 -26.44
N THR A 221 -10.88 -4.76 -26.12
CA THR A 221 -10.51 -3.59 -25.29
C THR A 221 -9.85 -2.52 -26.16
N GLN A 222 -10.48 -1.35 -26.27
CA GLN A 222 -9.97 -0.23 -27.09
C GLN A 222 -9.70 1.02 -26.26
N THR A 223 -10.41 1.21 -25.15
CA THR A 223 -10.28 2.36 -24.25
C THR A 223 -9.78 1.93 -22.87
N VAL A 224 -9.31 2.90 -22.09
CA VAL A 224 -8.94 2.66 -20.69
C VAL A 224 -10.17 2.23 -19.89
N GLN A 225 -11.35 2.76 -20.21
CA GLN A 225 -12.60 2.35 -19.58
C GLN A 225 -12.95 0.88 -19.85
N ASP A 226 -12.84 0.41 -21.09
CA ASP A 226 -13.06 -1.01 -21.44
C ASP A 226 -12.12 -1.93 -20.65
N ALA A 227 -10.86 -1.51 -20.49
CA ALA A 227 -9.86 -2.27 -19.77
C ALA A 227 -10.23 -2.40 -18.29
N LEU A 228 -10.68 -1.31 -17.67
CA LEU A 228 -11.14 -1.30 -16.28
C LEU A 228 -12.38 -2.16 -16.08
N GLU A 229 -13.36 -2.07 -16.97
CA GLU A 229 -14.59 -2.87 -16.89
C GLU A 229 -14.31 -4.36 -17.02
N GLN A 230 -13.44 -4.76 -17.94
CA GLN A 230 -13.04 -6.16 -18.06
C GLN A 230 -12.25 -6.65 -16.85
N LEU A 231 -11.38 -5.82 -16.27
CA LEU A 231 -10.69 -6.17 -15.02
C LEU A 231 -11.67 -6.35 -13.86
N CYS A 232 -12.70 -5.51 -13.77
CA CYS A 232 -13.76 -5.62 -12.77
C CYS A 232 -14.67 -6.84 -12.98
N GLN A 233 -14.89 -7.25 -14.24
CA GLN A 233 -15.76 -8.38 -14.60
C GLN A 233 -15.03 -9.73 -14.64
N ARG A 234 -13.70 -9.76 -14.59
CA ARG A 234 -12.94 -11.01 -14.50
C ARG A 234 -13.43 -11.80 -13.30
N PRO A 235 -14.01 -13.00 -13.50
CA PRO A 235 -14.29 -13.90 -12.40
C PRO A 235 -12.96 -14.13 -11.70
N THR A 236 -12.97 -13.98 -10.38
CA THR A 236 -11.83 -14.21 -9.49
C THR A 236 -11.47 -15.71 -9.48
N GLY A 237 -11.00 -16.23 -10.61
CA GLY A 237 -10.95 -17.66 -10.90
C GLY A 237 -9.80 -18.03 -11.81
N GLY A 238 -8.60 -18.10 -11.24
CA GLY A 238 -7.37 -18.55 -11.89
C GLY A 238 -6.11 -18.53 -11.01
N GLY A 239 -6.25 -18.87 -9.71
CA GLY A 239 -5.16 -19.00 -8.71
C GLY A 239 -4.83 -17.74 -7.89
N PRO A 240 -4.34 -17.93 -6.64
CA PRO A 240 -5.22 -18.06 -5.48
C PRO A 240 -5.97 -16.75 -5.19
N SER A 241 -7.29 -16.77 -5.39
CA SER A 241 -8.32 -15.91 -4.79
C SER A 241 -7.88 -14.48 -4.40
N PRO A 242 -8.19 -13.42 -5.18
CA PRO A 242 -8.20 -12.07 -4.63
C PRO A 242 -9.18 -12.08 -3.46
N CYS A 243 -8.63 -11.92 -2.27
CA CYS A 243 -9.39 -11.99 -1.05
C CYS A 243 -10.53 -10.95 -1.10
N VAL A 244 -11.71 -11.33 -0.62
CA VAL A 244 -12.86 -10.44 -0.55
C VAL A 244 -12.50 -9.28 0.37
N VAL A 245 -12.56 -8.05 -0.15
CA VAL A 245 -12.29 -6.85 0.65
C VAL A 245 -13.48 -6.58 1.58
N VAL A 246 -13.21 -6.37 2.85
CA VAL A 246 -14.20 -6.10 3.90
C VAL A 246 -13.95 -4.70 4.48
N GLY A 247 -15.01 -3.93 4.72
CA GLY A 247 -14.94 -2.62 5.40
C GLY A 247 -14.83 -1.38 4.51
N VAL A 248 -15.22 -1.45 3.23
CA VAL A 248 -15.44 -0.25 2.40
C VAL A 248 -16.76 0.42 2.83
N GLU A 249 -16.91 1.74 2.67
CA GLU A 249 -18.19 2.42 2.95
C GLU A 249 -19.35 1.72 2.19
N GLY A 250 -20.35 1.23 2.93
CA GLY A 250 -21.47 0.45 2.38
C GLY A 250 -21.21 -1.05 2.20
N ALA A 251 -20.02 -1.55 2.51
CA ALA A 251 -19.70 -2.98 2.45
C ALA A 251 -20.33 -3.78 3.59
N GLU A 252 -20.54 -5.07 3.33
CA GLU A 252 -21.02 -6.04 4.32
C GLU A 252 -20.03 -6.20 5.49
N SER A 253 -20.55 -6.46 6.70
CA SER A 253 -19.71 -6.76 7.86
C SER A 253 -18.95 -8.07 7.68
N LEU A 254 -17.83 -8.22 8.40
CA LEU A 254 -17.01 -9.43 8.40
C LEU A 254 -17.85 -10.70 8.62
N GLU A 255 -18.79 -10.67 9.57
CA GLU A 255 -19.71 -11.79 9.85
C GLU A 255 -20.54 -12.17 8.62
N LYS A 256 -21.17 -11.19 7.99
CA LYS A 256 -22.04 -11.40 6.82
C LYS A 256 -21.26 -11.94 5.62
N VAL A 257 -20.03 -11.45 5.41
CA VAL A 257 -19.17 -11.93 4.32
C VAL A 257 -18.81 -13.40 4.53
N ILE A 258 -18.42 -13.80 5.74
CA ILE A 258 -18.12 -15.20 6.05
C ILE A 258 -19.38 -16.06 5.84
N ASP A 259 -20.51 -15.65 6.39
CA ASP A 259 -21.77 -16.40 6.29
C ASP A 259 -22.20 -16.58 4.83
N ARG A 260 -22.19 -15.51 4.03
CA ARG A 260 -22.53 -15.55 2.59
C ARG A 260 -21.60 -16.49 1.81
N LEU A 261 -20.29 -16.46 2.08
CA LEU A 261 -19.34 -17.34 1.39
C LEU A 261 -19.58 -18.80 1.76
N LEU A 262 -19.87 -19.11 3.03
CA LEU A 262 -20.23 -20.46 3.47
C LEU A 262 -21.53 -20.94 2.82
N GLU A 263 -22.56 -20.08 2.78
CA GLU A 263 -23.85 -20.38 2.13
C GLU A 263 -23.72 -20.63 0.62
N SER A 264 -22.78 -19.97 -0.05
CA SER A 264 -22.46 -20.22 -1.46
C SER A 264 -21.80 -21.59 -1.71
N GLY A 265 -21.43 -22.32 -0.66
CA GLY A 265 -20.75 -23.61 -0.73
C GLY A 265 -19.24 -23.51 -0.94
N ALA A 266 -18.65 -22.33 -0.73
CA ALA A 266 -17.20 -22.12 -0.84
C ALA A 266 -16.45 -22.89 0.25
N THR A 267 -15.35 -23.54 -0.14
CA THR A 267 -14.47 -24.30 0.78
C THR A 267 -13.21 -23.52 1.16
N THR A 268 -12.93 -22.42 0.47
CA THR A 268 -11.75 -21.57 0.73
C THR A 268 -12.22 -20.13 0.76
N LEU A 269 -12.14 -19.53 1.93
CA LEU A 269 -12.54 -18.15 2.20
C LEU A 269 -11.27 -17.34 2.42
N CYS A 270 -10.99 -16.37 1.54
CA CYS A 270 -9.94 -15.37 1.79
C CYS A 270 -10.55 -13.98 1.91
N LEU A 271 -10.23 -13.26 2.98
CA LEU A 271 -10.76 -11.94 3.31
C LEU A 271 -9.60 -10.97 3.57
N CYS A 272 -9.69 -9.77 3.01
CA CYS A 272 -8.79 -8.65 3.27
C CYS A 272 -9.54 -7.55 4.01
N LEU A 273 -9.15 -7.27 5.25
CA LEU A 273 -9.74 -6.22 6.07
C LEU A 273 -9.11 -4.88 5.73
N MET A 274 -9.94 -3.92 5.29
CA MET A 274 -9.52 -2.53 5.19
C MET A 274 -9.17 -1.96 6.58
N PRO A 275 -8.33 -0.92 6.66
CA PRO A 275 -8.15 -0.14 7.88
C PRO A 275 -9.51 0.32 8.43
N GLY A 276 -9.72 0.17 9.73
CA GLY A 276 -10.99 0.46 10.38
C GLY A 276 -11.42 -0.62 11.38
N GLU A 277 -12.58 -0.40 12.00
CA GLU A 277 -13.16 -1.30 12.98
C GLU A 277 -14.13 -2.30 12.33
N HIS A 278 -13.89 -3.58 12.59
CA HIS A 278 -14.69 -4.72 12.14
C HIS A 278 -15.31 -5.37 13.36
N VAL A 279 -16.50 -4.91 13.73
CA VAL A 279 -17.19 -5.36 14.95
C VAL A 279 -17.76 -6.77 14.75
N ILE A 280 -17.46 -7.66 15.70
CA ILE A 280 -18.05 -8.98 15.86
C ILE A 280 -18.86 -8.96 17.16
N SER A 281 -20.18 -9.12 17.05
CA SER A 281 -21.05 -9.05 18.23
C SER A 281 -21.00 -10.37 19.00
N ASP A 282 -21.55 -11.42 18.43
CA ASP A 282 -21.53 -12.78 18.95
C ASP A 282 -21.64 -13.75 17.77
N ARG A 283 -20.56 -14.49 17.46
CA ARG A 283 -20.59 -15.47 16.38
C ARG A 283 -19.78 -16.73 16.65
N ILE A 284 -20.39 -17.85 16.26
CA ILE A 284 -19.80 -19.19 16.26
C ILE A 284 -19.97 -19.79 14.86
N TRP A 285 -18.86 -20.18 14.23
CA TRP A 285 -18.86 -20.93 12.98
C TRP A 285 -18.42 -22.37 13.22
N ASP A 286 -19.37 -23.30 13.22
CA ASP A 286 -19.15 -24.73 13.49
C ASP A 286 -19.18 -25.58 12.22
N MET A 287 -18.01 -26.03 11.80
CA MET A 287 -17.78 -26.88 10.62
C MET A 287 -17.63 -28.36 10.99
N SER A 288 -17.84 -28.77 12.25
CA SER A 288 -17.66 -30.15 12.71
C SER A 288 -18.54 -31.16 11.96
N GLY A 289 -19.69 -30.72 11.44
CA GLY A 289 -20.61 -31.53 10.63
C GLY A 289 -20.32 -31.52 9.13
N SER A 290 -19.35 -30.71 8.67
CA SER A 290 -19.04 -30.58 7.24
C SER A 290 -18.32 -31.82 6.72
N ARG A 291 -18.73 -32.30 5.54
CA ARG A 291 -17.99 -33.34 4.80
C ARG A 291 -16.80 -32.79 4.02
N ARG A 292 -16.71 -31.47 3.85
CA ARG A 292 -15.66 -30.79 3.09
C ARG A 292 -14.71 -30.09 4.06
N ALA A 293 -13.41 -30.13 3.76
CA ALA A 293 -12.41 -29.33 4.45
C ALA A 293 -12.62 -27.85 4.08
N ILE A 294 -12.81 -27.00 5.09
CA ILE A 294 -13.05 -25.57 4.91
C ILE A 294 -11.88 -24.79 5.48
N HIS A 295 -11.36 -23.87 4.67
CA HIS A 295 -10.19 -23.06 4.95
C HIS A 295 -10.59 -21.58 5.02
N LEU A 296 -10.16 -20.88 6.06
CA LEU A 296 -10.37 -19.44 6.25
C LEU A 296 -9.04 -18.71 6.34
N THR A 297 -8.92 -17.59 5.65
CA THR A 297 -7.81 -16.66 5.77
C THR A 297 -8.34 -15.24 5.91
N ILE A 298 -7.98 -14.57 6.99
CA ILE A 298 -8.28 -13.16 7.26
C ILE A 298 -6.94 -12.42 7.33
N LYS A 299 -6.75 -11.44 6.45
CA LYS A 299 -5.55 -10.59 6.38
C LYS A 299 -5.92 -9.14 6.60
N GLY A 300 -5.17 -8.42 7.41
CA GLY A 300 -5.30 -6.98 7.58
C GLY A 300 -4.11 -6.20 7.07
N CYS A 301 -4.07 -4.93 7.45
CA CYS A 301 -2.99 -3.97 7.19
C CYS A 301 -2.28 -3.57 8.50
N GLY A 302 -2.05 -4.55 9.38
CA GLY A 302 -1.43 -4.37 10.68
C GLY A 302 -2.40 -3.81 11.75
N PRO A 303 -1.94 -2.93 12.65
CA PRO A 303 -2.74 -2.47 13.80
C PRO A 303 -3.95 -1.60 13.41
N GLU A 304 -4.04 -1.16 12.15
CA GLU A 304 -5.17 -0.36 11.68
C GLU A 304 -6.37 -1.20 11.24
N SER A 305 -6.19 -2.48 10.92
CA SER A 305 -7.30 -3.41 10.65
C SER A 305 -7.72 -4.07 11.96
N ARG A 306 -8.75 -3.52 12.61
CA ARG A 306 -9.15 -3.89 13.98
C ARG A 306 -10.39 -4.77 13.98
N ILE A 307 -10.29 -5.96 14.55
CA ILE A 307 -11.43 -6.81 14.87
C ILE A 307 -11.85 -6.51 16.31
N VAL A 308 -13.05 -5.94 16.48
CA VAL A 308 -13.58 -5.55 17.79
C VAL A 308 -14.60 -6.59 18.23
N ILE A 309 -14.22 -7.44 19.19
CA ILE A 309 -15.07 -8.53 19.68
C ILE A 309 -15.87 -8.04 20.90
N GLN A 310 -17.19 -8.07 20.79
CA GLN A 310 -18.09 -7.68 21.88
C GLN A 310 -18.33 -8.83 22.86
N GLU A 311 -18.63 -10.03 22.34
CA GLU A 311 -18.82 -11.24 23.14
C GLU A 311 -17.89 -12.38 22.70
N ARG A 312 -18.17 -13.04 21.57
CA ARG A 312 -17.38 -14.20 21.11
C ARG A 312 -17.19 -14.25 19.60
N MET A 313 -16.01 -14.73 19.20
CA MET A 313 -15.64 -15.06 17.83
C MET A 313 -15.04 -16.47 17.85
N THR A 314 -15.87 -17.49 17.61
CA THR A 314 -15.48 -18.90 17.79
C THR A 314 -15.49 -19.67 16.47
N PHE A 315 -14.40 -20.37 16.18
CA PHE A 315 -14.25 -21.29 15.06
C PHE A 315 -14.16 -22.71 15.56
N ILE A 316 -15.07 -23.59 15.12
CA ILE A 316 -15.13 -24.99 15.54
C ILE A 316 -14.99 -25.91 14.33
N GLY A 317 -14.09 -26.89 14.38
CA GLY A 317 -14.04 -27.95 13.35
C GLY A 317 -13.46 -27.51 11.99
N TRP A 318 -12.71 -26.41 11.94
CA TRP A 318 -12.15 -25.90 10.68
C TRP A 318 -10.92 -26.69 10.24
N ALA A 319 -10.76 -26.87 8.93
CA ALA A 319 -9.59 -27.56 8.39
C ALA A 319 -8.34 -26.66 8.45
N ALA A 320 -8.48 -25.37 8.14
CA ALA A 320 -7.45 -24.39 8.44
C ALA A 320 -8.05 -23.01 8.73
N VAL A 321 -7.49 -22.28 9.70
CA VAL A 321 -7.80 -20.87 9.92
C VAL A 321 -6.51 -20.07 10.05
N THR A 322 -6.37 -19.02 9.24
CA THR A 322 -5.25 -18.10 9.26
C THR A 322 -5.72 -16.69 9.59
N LEU A 323 -5.13 -16.08 10.61
CA LEU A 323 -5.27 -14.68 10.98
C LEU A 323 -3.92 -14.00 10.85
N ARG A 324 -3.84 -12.94 10.05
CA ARG A 324 -2.58 -12.25 9.79
C ARG A 324 -2.72 -10.73 9.77
N ASP A 325 -1.77 -10.04 10.40
CA ASP A 325 -1.61 -8.58 10.35
C ASP A 325 -2.91 -7.83 10.74
N VAL A 326 -3.52 -8.23 11.87
CA VAL A 326 -4.71 -7.57 12.42
C VAL A 326 -4.53 -7.27 13.91
N ALA A 327 -5.23 -6.24 14.37
CA ALA A 327 -5.44 -5.99 15.79
C ALA A 327 -6.76 -6.61 16.25
N VAL A 328 -6.78 -7.23 17.43
CA VAL A 328 -7.97 -7.82 18.05
C VAL A 328 -8.19 -7.15 19.40
N GLU A 329 -9.34 -6.53 19.55
CA GLU A 329 -9.72 -5.74 20.73
C GLU A 329 -11.02 -6.28 21.33
N TYR A 330 -11.16 -6.16 22.65
CA TYR A 330 -12.32 -6.67 23.39
C TYR A 330 -13.09 -5.54 24.05
N VAL A 331 -14.40 -5.46 23.81
CA VAL A 331 -15.25 -4.40 24.41
C VAL A 331 -15.48 -4.62 25.90
N ALA A 332 -15.63 -5.87 26.32
CA ALA A 332 -15.85 -6.26 27.70
C ALA A 332 -14.76 -7.22 28.18
N GLY A 333 -14.67 -7.41 29.50
CA GLY A 333 -13.74 -8.39 30.05
C GLY A 333 -14.08 -9.81 29.60
N VAL A 334 -13.09 -10.53 29.07
CA VAL A 334 -13.25 -11.85 28.45
C VAL A 334 -13.46 -12.94 29.50
N ARG A 335 -14.63 -13.57 29.48
CA ARG A 335 -14.99 -14.74 30.31
C ARG A 335 -14.62 -16.06 29.60
N PRO A 336 -14.63 -17.22 30.28
CA PRO A 336 -14.21 -18.50 29.69
C PRO A 336 -14.88 -18.87 28.36
N GLU A 337 -16.16 -18.52 28.19
CA GLU A 337 -16.97 -18.77 27.00
C GLU A 337 -16.88 -17.68 25.91
N MET A 338 -16.15 -16.59 26.18
CA MET A 338 -16.01 -15.40 25.34
C MET A 338 -14.63 -15.32 24.68
N GLY A 339 -14.46 -14.35 23.79
CA GLY A 339 -13.17 -14.05 23.15
C GLY A 339 -12.97 -14.70 21.77
N LEU A 340 -11.75 -14.64 21.25
CA LEU A 340 -11.34 -15.37 20.04
C LEU A 340 -10.94 -16.81 20.38
N ARG A 341 -11.64 -17.78 19.78
CA ARG A 341 -11.51 -19.19 20.16
C ARG A 341 -11.40 -20.08 18.93
N PHE A 342 -10.38 -20.95 18.90
CA PHE A 342 -10.25 -22.03 17.93
C PHE A 342 -10.41 -23.36 18.64
N VAL A 343 -11.44 -24.12 18.27
CA VAL A 343 -11.83 -25.36 18.94
C VAL A 343 -11.84 -26.49 17.91
N ARG A 344 -11.13 -27.59 18.15
CA ARG A 344 -11.10 -28.74 17.22
C ARG A 344 -10.75 -28.35 15.79
N CYS A 345 -9.85 -27.40 15.62
CA CYS A 345 -9.37 -26.95 14.32
C CYS A 345 -8.07 -27.69 13.99
N ARG A 346 -7.93 -28.18 12.75
CA ARG A 346 -6.74 -28.93 12.35
C ARG A 346 -5.51 -28.05 12.22
N ASP A 347 -5.61 -26.95 11.49
CA ASP A 347 -4.51 -26.01 11.28
C ASP A 347 -4.90 -24.59 11.71
N VAL A 348 -4.18 -24.00 12.66
CA VAL A 348 -4.38 -22.61 13.08
C VAL A 348 -3.09 -21.82 12.88
N THR A 349 -3.17 -20.65 12.25
CA THR A 349 -2.03 -19.74 12.12
C THR A 349 -2.45 -18.34 12.55
N VAL A 350 -1.73 -17.78 13.51
CA VAL A 350 -1.87 -16.39 13.97
C VAL A 350 -0.52 -15.72 13.83
N GLU A 351 -0.40 -14.74 12.95
CA GLU A 351 0.89 -14.14 12.61
C GLU A 351 0.81 -12.61 12.54
N GLY A 352 1.77 -11.91 13.14
CA GLY A 352 1.83 -10.44 13.07
C GLY A 352 0.62 -9.74 13.69
N CYS A 353 -0.08 -10.40 14.61
CA CYS A 353 -1.31 -9.86 15.21
C CYS A 353 -1.04 -9.20 16.56
N SER A 354 -1.90 -8.27 16.96
CA SER A 354 -1.89 -7.69 18.32
C SER A 354 -3.21 -7.97 19.03
N PHE A 355 -3.15 -8.47 20.25
CA PHE A 355 -4.30 -8.78 21.09
C PHE A 355 -4.28 -7.88 22.31
N GLU A 356 -5.39 -7.18 22.57
CA GLU A 356 -5.49 -6.30 23.73
C GLU A 356 -6.86 -6.40 24.38
N GLY A 357 -6.88 -6.60 25.70
CA GLY A 357 -8.14 -6.57 26.45
C GLY A 357 -8.02 -6.97 27.91
N ALA A 358 -9.14 -6.83 28.61
CA ALA A 358 -9.29 -7.31 29.98
C ALA A 358 -9.80 -8.76 29.99
N THR A 359 -9.34 -9.58 30.93
CA THR A 359 -9.83 -10.96 31.12
C THR A 359 -10.44 -11.18 32.50
N ILE A 360 -11.48 -12.02 32.54
CA ILE A 360 -12.24 -12.46 33.72
C ILE A 360 -12.32 -13.98 33.69
N GLY A 361 -11.20 -14.67 33.96
CA GLY A 361 -11.12 -16.13 33.88
C GLY A 361 -11.13 -16.72 32.46
N GLY A 362 -11.43 -15.94 31.42
CA GLY A 362 -11.16 -16.28 30.02
C GLY A 362 -9.77 -15.86 29.56
N ALA A 363 -9.51 -15.95 28.26
CA ALA A 363 -8.24 -15.59 27.63
C ALA A 363 -8.45 -14.76 26.35
N LEU A 364 -7.50 -13.89 26.00
CA LEU A 364 -7.57 -13.13 24.74
C LEU A 364 -7.48 -14.04 23.50
N LEU A 365 -6.82 -15.18 23.60
CA LEU A 365 -6.84 -16.23 22.57
C LEU A 365 -6.95 -17.60 23.24
N LEU A 366 -7.91 -18.41 22.81
CA LEU A 366 -8.04 -19.80 23.21
C LEU A 366 -7.75 -20.73 22.04
N LEU A 367 -6.82 -21.67 22.25
CA LEU A 367 -6.60 -22.83 21.38
C LEU A 367 -7.01 -24.07 22.15
N SER A 368 -8.05 -24.76 21.70
CA SER A 368 -8.61 -25.93 22.38
C SER A 368 -8.70 -27.11 21.42
N ASP A 369 -8.05 -28.22 21.75
CA ASP A 369 -8.03 -29.45 20.94
C ASP A 369 -7.63 -29.18 19.47
N VAL A 370 -6.55 -28.42 19.24
CA VAL A 370 -6.05 -28.14 17.88
C VAL A 370 -4.91 -29.10 17.51
N ASP A 371 -4.91 -29.60 16.26
CA ASP A 371 -3.88 -30.56 15.81
C ASP A 371 -2.55 -29.80 15.60
N ARG A 372 -2.57 -28.74 14.79
CA ARG A 372 -1.41 -27.89 14.52
C ARG A 372 -1.73 -26.42 14.73
N ALA A 373 -0.88 -25.71 15.47
CA ALA A 373 -1.00 -24.27 15.63
C ALA A 373 0.35 -23.56 15.56
N LEU A 374 0.40 -22.45 14.83
CA LEU A 374 1.51 -21.50 14.81
C LEU A 374 1.00 -20.14 15.29
N VAL A 375 1.50 -19.67 16.42
CA VAL A 375 1.33 -18.28 16.86
C VAL A 375 2.70 -17.61 16.79
N ALA A 376 2.86 -16.67 15.87
CA ALA A 376 4.15 -16.09 15.55
C ALA A 376 4.13 -14.57 15.49
N ALA A 377 5.25 -13.96 15.91
CA ALA A 377 5.49 -12.52 15.78
C ALA A 377 4.31 -11.64 16.25
N SER A 378 3.56 -12.12 17.26
CA SER A 378 2.34 -11.48 17.73
C SER A 378 2.54 -10.89 19.13
N GLN A 379 1.77 -9.85 19.44
CA GLN A 379 1.77 -9.18 20.74
C GLN A 379 0.48 -9.44 21.51
N PHE A 380 0.58 -9.67 22.81
CA PHE A 380 -0.56 -9.85 23.70
C PHE A 380 -0.41 -8.95 24.92
N ASP A 381 -1.38 -8.07 25.12
CA ASP A 381 -1.49 -7.15 26.24
C ASP A 381 -2.77 -7.49 27.02
N ALA A 382 -2.66 -8.41 27.98
CA ALA A 382 -3.78 -8.92 28.76
C ALA A 382 -3.73 -8.43 30.21
N VAL A 383 -4.77 -7.72 30.64
CA VAL A 383 -4.94 -7.27 32.03
C VAL A 383 -6.09 -8.01 32.69
N ILE A 384 -6.03 -8.30 33.98
CA ILE A 384 -7.23 -8.76 34.69
C ILE A 384 -8.25 -7.61 34.74
N GLN A 385 -9.54 -7.91 34.68
CA GLN A 385 -10.56 -6.86 34.79
C GLN A 385 -10.38 -6.05 36.09
N GLY A 386 -10.35 -4.72 35.96
CA GLY A 386 -10.09 -3.81 37.06
C GLY A 386 -8.62 -3.78 37.52
N GLY A 387 -7.70 -4.41 36.78
CA GLY A 387 -6.27 -4.43 37.08
C GLY A 387 -5.62 -3.04 37.10
N TYR A 388 -6.16 -2.09 36.33
CA TYR A 388 -5.71 -0.70 36.30
C TYR A 388 -6.29 0.19 37.41
N THR A 389 -7.35 -0.25 38.11
CA THR A 389 -8.06 0.52 39.15
C THR A 389 -7.12 1.18 40.16
N PRO A 390 -6.13 0.47 40.76
CA PRO A 390 -5.25 1.08 41.75
C PRO A 390 -4.47 2.28 41.21
N ILE A 391 -4.00 2.19 39.97
CA ILE A 391 -3.17 3.21 39.35
C ILE A 391 -4.02 4.37 38.85
N ARG A 392 -5.22 4.09 38.34
CA ARG A 392 -6.22 5.12 38.04
C ARG A 392 -6.54 5.96 39.29
N GLU A 393 -6.79 5.32 40.43
CA GLU A 393 -7.10 6.03 41.68
C GLU A 393 -5.95 6.90 42.16
N LEU A 394 -4.71 6.44 42.02
CA LEU A 394 -3.53 7.24 42.37
C LEU A 394 -3.33 8.43 41.42
N LEU A 395 -3.49 8.23 40.11
CA LEU A 395 -3.43 9.31 39.13
C LEU A 395 -4.54 10.35 39.36
N ALA A 396 -5.74 9.91 39.75
CA ALA A 396 -6.83 10.80 40.13
C ALA A 396 -6.50 11.62 41.38
N LYS A 397 -5.81 11.05 42.38
CA LYS A 397 -5.32 11.78 43.56
C LYS A 397 -4.26 12.83 43.22
N VAL A 398 -3.41 12.57 42.22
CA VAL A 398 -2.46 13.58 41.71
C VAL A 398 -3.22 14.73 41.05
N GLY A 399 -4.25 14.40 40.28
CA GLY A 399 -5.14 15.34 39.61
C GLY A 399 -4.48 16.03 38.40
N GLY A 400 -5.21 16.99 37.83
CA GLY A 400 -4.75 17.73 36.64
C GLY A 400 -4.50 16.79 35.44
N PRO A 401 -3.40 16.97 34.68
CA PRO A 401 -3.14 16.19 33.47
C PRO A 401 -3.01 14.68 33.74
N PHE A 402 -2.47 14.29 34.90
CA PHE A 402 -2.36 12.88 35.29
C PHE A 402 -3.73 12.24 35.55
N GLY A 403 -4.66 12.98 36.13
CA GLY A 403 -6.05 12.52 36.30
C GLY A 403 -6.72 12.22 34.96
N ALA A 404 -6.53 13.11 33.97
CA ALA A 404 -7.09 12.94 32.62
C ALA A 404 -6.54 11.72 31.85
N VAL A 405 -5.28 11.33 32.10
CA VAL A 405 -4.72 10.07 31.59
C VAL A 405 -5.30 8.87 32.36
N GLY A 406 -5.50 9.02 33.67
CA GLY A 406 -6.12 7.98 34.50
C GLY A 406 -7.54 7.61 34.06
N GLU A 407 -8.34 8.60 33.64
CA GLU A 407 -9.73 8.38 33.19
C GLU A 407 -9.84 7.41 32.00
N VAL A 408 -8.85 7.41 31.10
CA VAL A 408 -8.84 6.54 29.92
C VAL A 408 -8.08 5.23 30.14
N LEU A 409 -7.51 5.02 31.33
CA LEU A 409 -6.72 3.82 31.65
C LEU A 409 -7.57 2.54 31.68
N ASP A 410 -8.84 2.65 32.11
CA ASP A 410 -9.82 1.55 32.18
C ASP A 410 -10.77 1.49 30.98
N ALA A 411 -10.63 2.38 29.99
CA ALA A 411 -11.41 2.29 28.76
C ALA A 411 -11.04 0.96 28.08
N GLN A 412 -11.97 0.00 28.14
CA GLN A 412 -11.74 -1.44 27.92
C GLN A 412 -11.14 -1.82 26.55
N ILE A 413 -11.06 -0.86 25.62
CA ILE A 413 -10.77 -1.02 24.19
C ILE A 413 -9.41 -0.42 23.76
N ALA A 414 -8.65 0.22 24.66
CA ALA A 414 -8.10 1.51 24.26
C ALA A 414 -6.58 1.76 24.45
N GLY A 415 -5.69 0.81 24.19
CA GLY A 415 -4.25 1.10 24.10
C GLY A 415 -3.96 2.28 23.17
N ARG A 416 -4.74 2.42 22.08
CA ARG A 416 -4.78 3.59 21.20
C ARG A 416 -5.26 4.86 21.90
N ILE A 417 -6.45 4.87 22.51
CA ILE A 417 -7.01 6.08 23.16
C ILE A 417 -6.10 6.51 24.32
N TYR A 418 -5.57 5.55 25.07
CA TYR A 418 -4.58 5.83 26.10
C TYR A 418 -3.31 6.44 25.51
N GLY A 419 -2.84 5.95 24.36
CA GLY A 419 -1.70 6.51 23.64
C GLY A 419 -1.95 7.95 23.15
N GLU A 420 -3.09 8.20 22.52
CA GLU A 420 -3.52 9.53 22.07
C GLU A 420 -3.61 10.51 23.25
N ARG A 421 -4.28 10.09 24.33
CA ARG A 421 -4.40 10.89 25.55
C ARG A 421 -3.06 11.11 26.24
N SER A 422 -2.18 10.12 26.23
CA SER A 422 -0.82 10.25 26.77
C SER A 422 0.00 11.25 25.97
N ALA A 423 -0.20 11.34 24.64
CA ALA A 423 0.45 12.34 23.80
C ALA A 423 -0.06 13.75 24.09
N GLU A 424 -1.38 13.93 24.19
CA GLU A 424 -2.02 15.20 24.59
C GLU A 424 -1.48 15.69 25.95
N VAL A 425 -1.46 14.80 26.93
CA VAL A 425 -0.98 15.12 28.29
C VAL A 425 0.53 15.32 28.32
N GLY A 426 1.30 14.59 27.52
CA GLY A 426 2.73 14.81 27.34
C GLY A 426 3.03 16.23 26.87
N GLU A 427 2.27 16.74 25.90
CA GLU A 427 2.39 18.13 25.44
C GLU A 427 1.98 19.15 26.50
N GLU A 428 0.88 18.90 27.22
CA GLU A 428 0.43 19.78 28.29
C GLU A 428 1.49 19.90 29.38
N LEU A 429 2.03 18.76 29.85
CA LEU A 429 3.06 18.69 30.87
C LEU A 429 4.37 19.39 30.44
N ALA A 430 4.73 19.31 29.15
CA ALA A 430 5.91 19.98 28.61
C ALA A 430 5.80 21.52 28.61
N LYS A 431 4.57 22.06 28.50
CA LYS A 431 4.28 23.50 28.49
C LYS A 431 4.22 24.13 29.89
N LEU A 432 4.23 23.32 30.95
CA LEU A 432 4.13 23.80 32.33
C LEU A 432 5.40 24.55 32.80
N SER A 433 5.19 25.61 33.58
CA SER A 433 6.27 26.33 34.25
C SER A 433 7.02 25.44 35.25
N ALA A 434 8.27 25.80 35.56
CA ALA A 434 9.09 25.04 36.52
C ALA A 434 8.41 24.89 37.90
N ALA A 435 7.70 25.93 38.36
CA ALA A 435 6.97 25.90 39.62
C ALA A 435 5.77 24.93 39.59
N GLN A 436 5.02 24.91 38.48
CA GLN A 436 3.91 23.97 38.28
C GLN A 436 4.40 22.52 38.21
N ARG A 437 5.49 22.28 37.46
CA ARG A 437 6.12 20.95 37.36
C ARG A 437 6.63 20.47 38.70
N GLN A 438 7.27 21.35 39.49
CA GLN A 438 7.72 21.01 40.83
C GLN A 438 6.55 20.66 41.77
N LYS A 439 5.42 21.38 41.68
CA LYS A 439 4.22 21.07 42.45
C LYS A 439 3.63 19.71 42.08
N LEU A 440 3.44 19.44 40.79
CA LEU A 440 2.95 18.15 40.30
C LEU A 440 3.89 17.02 40.66
N ASN A 441 5.20 17.24 40.55
CA ASN A 441 6.18 16.21 40.89
C ASN A 441 6.14 15.82 42.38
N LYS A 442 5.91 16.79 43.28
CA LYS A 442 5.68 16.51 44.70
C LYS A 442 4.41 15.68 44.94
N GLN A 443 3.33 15.99 44.21
CA GLN A 443 2.09 15.21 44.29
C GLN A 443 2.30 13.78 43.76
N LEU A 444 2.99 13.63 42.63
CA LEU A 444 3.32 12.32 42.05
C LEU A 444 4.19 11.48 43.00
N GLN A 445 5.20 12.11 43.62
CA GLN A 445 6.05 11.44 44.61
C GLN A 445 5.25 10.96 45.82
N SER A 446 4.24 11.72 46.26
CA SER A 446 3.39 11.35 47.40
C SER A 446 2.52 10.11 47.17
N VAL A 447 2.19 9.80 45.91
CA VAL A 447 1.42 8.60 45.56
C VAL A 447 2.32 7.43 45.12
N SER A 448 3.52 7.71 44.61
CA SER A 448 4.46 6.69 44.11
C SER A 448 5.10 5.84 45.21
N SER A 449 5.07 6.31 46.46
CA SER A 449 5.61 5.62 47.64
C SER A 449 4.59 4.68 48.31
N ASP A 450 3.39 4.52 47.74
CA ASP A 450 2.39 3.59 48.25
C ASP A 450 2.93 2.16 48.21
N GLN A 451 2.97 1.49 49.37
CA GLN A 451 3.48 0.13 49.50
C GLN A 451 2.61 -0.89 48.78
N ALA A 452 1.37 -0.55 48.42
CA ALA A 452 0.49 -1.40 47.62
C ALA A 452 0.93 -1.50 46.15
N LEU A 453 1.90 -0.68 45.70
CA LEU A 453 2.41 -0.69 44.34
C LEU A 453 3.59 -1.65 44.16
N GLY A 454 3.52 -2.45 43.10
CA GLY A 454 4.65 -3.26 42.67
C GLY A 454 5.83 -2.42 42.18
N ASP A 455 7.02 -2.99 42.27
CA ASP A 455 8.30 -2.34 41.99
C ASP A 455 8.39 -1.76 40.58
N GLU A 456 7.90 -2.48 39.57
CA GLU A 456 7.87 -1.96 38.18
C GLU A 456 7.00 -0.71 38.07
N VAL A 457 5.86 -0.67 38.76
CA VAL A 457 4.95 0.48 38.76
C VAL A 457 5.60 1.67 39.48
N ARG A 458 6.24 1.42 40.63
CA ARG A 458 7.02 2.43 41.36
C ARG A 458 8.16 2.98 40.51
N PHE A 459 8.85 2.12 39.78
CA PHE A 459 9.91 2.51 38.85
C PHE A 459 9.36 3.33 37.67
N ALA A 460 8.21 2.97 37.11
CA ALA A 460 7.55 3.76 36.08
C ALA A 460 7.15 5.16 36.58
N PHE A 461 6.57 5.27 37.79
CA PHE A 461 6.32 6.56 38.44
C PHE A 461 7.61 7.37 38.64
N THR A 462 8.69 6.71 39.03
CA THR A 462 10.02 7.35 39.19
C THR A 462 10.53 7.91 37.87
N LYS A 463 10.39 7.15 36.77
CA LYS A 463 10.73 7.63 35.41
C LYS A 463 9.94 8.88 35.04
N VAL A 464 8.62 8.86 35.24
CA VAL A 464 7.76 10.04 34.99
C VAL A 464 8.24 11.23 35.84
N SER A 465 8.55 11.01 37.12
CA SER A 465 9.05 12.04 38.03
C SER A 465 10.38 12.66 37.56
N LEU A 466 11.31 11.83 37.09
CA LEU A 466 12.63 12.27 36.59
C LEU A 466 12.50 13.10 35.32
N VAL A 467 11.70 12.65 34.36
CA VAL A 467 11.47 13.38 33.10
C VAL A 467 10.75 14.71 33.38
N LEU A 468 9.73 14.71 34.24
CA LEU A 468 9.00 15.93 34.61
C LEU A 468 9.91 16.98 35.29
N ALA A 469 10.88 16.52 36.08
CA ALA A 469 11.86 17.36 36.77
C ALA A 469 12.99 17.89 35.87
N ALA A 470 13.14 17.38 34.63
CA ALA A 470 14.17 17.83 33.71
C ALA A 470 14.07 19.33 33.43
N LYS A 471 15.18 20.01 33.13
CA LYS A 471 15.16 21.47 32.86
C LYS A 471 14.21 21.81 31.71
N THR A 472 14.27 21.02 30.64
CA THR A 472 13.46 21.14 29.41
C THR A 472 12.89 19.76 29.04
N PRO A 473 11.76 19.35 29.63
CA PRO A 473 11.14 18.07 29.32
C PRO A 473 10.57 18.07 27.90
N GLN A 474 10.85 17.01 27.13
CA GLN A 474 10.24 16.83 25.82
C GLN A 474 8.89 16.13 25.97
N ALA A 475 7.90 16.54 25.17
CA ALA A 475 6.58 15.93 25.16
C ALA A 475 6.64 14.42 24.82
N ALA A 476 7.52 14.04 23.91
CA ALA A 476 7.75 12.64 23.51
C ALA A 476 8.25 11.77 24.68
N ASP A 477 9.20 12.27 25.48
CA ASP A 477 9.72 11.54 26.64
C ASP A 477 8.64 11.36 27.71
N LEU A 478 7.86 12.40 27.99
CA LEU A 478 6.74 12.34 28.92
C LEU A 478 5.69 11.32 28.46
N THR A 479 5.30 11.37 27.18
CA THR A 479 4.39 10.40 26.55
C THR A 479 4.90 8.98 26.72
N ALA A 480 6.18 8.73 26.42
CA ALA A 480 6.80 7.42 26.56
C ALA A 480 6.75 6.91 28.01
N THR A 481 6.99 7.77 28.99
CA THR A 481 6.90 7.38 30.41
C THR A 481 5.48 7.06 30.88
N LEU A 482 4.44 7.69 30.31
CA LEU A 482 3.03 7.36 30.57
C LEU A 482 2.67 6.01 29.96
N LEU A 483 3.14 5.72 28.74
CA LEU A 483 2.98 4.40 28.11
C LEU A 483 3.72 3.30 28.89
N ASP A 484 4.89 3.60 29.45
CA ASP A 484 5.61 2.69 30.36
C ASP A 484 4.81 2.45 31.65
N LEU A 485 4.16 3.48 32.20
CA LEU A 485 3.31 3.35 33.39
C LEU A 485 2.12 2.42 33.14
N ARG A 486 1.44 2.55 32.00
CA ARG A 486 0.37 1.62 31.60
C ARG A 486 0.87 0.18 31.44
N ARG A 487 2.03 -0.01 30.81
CA ARG A 487 2.62 -1.35 30.66
C ARG A 487 3.00 -1.96 32.00
N ALA A 488 3.61 -1.19 32.90
CA ALA A 488 3.90 -1.63 34.26
C ALA A 488 2.62 -1.98 35.03
N ALA A 489 1.56 -1.20 34.84
CA ALA A 489 0.25 -1.45 35.45
C ALA A 489 -0.36 -2.79 34.97
N LEU A 490 -0.26 -3.06 33.67
CA LEU A 490 -0.73 -4.30 33.07
C LEU A 490 0.03 -5.49 33.66
N ARG A 491 1.37 -5.43 33.65
CA ARG A 491 2.24 -6.47 34.21
C ARG A 491 2.06 -6.64 35.72
N PHE A 492 1.65 -5.59 36.44
CA PHE A 492 1.37 -5.67 37.86
C PHE A 492 0.17 -6.58 38.20
N ARG A 493 -0.86 -6.60 37.34
CA ARG A 493 -2.06 -7.44 37.46
C ARG A 493 -2.42 -8.06 36.11
N PRO A 494 -1.65 -9.07 35.67
CA PRO A 494 -1.79 -9.63 34.34
C PRO A 494 -3.08 -10.46 34.22
N GLY A 495 -3.70 -10.37 33.05
CA GLY A 495 -4.77 -11.24 32.60
C GLY A 495 -4.21 -12.44 31.82
N VAL A 496 -5.09 -13.31 31.31
CA VAL A 496 -4.68 -14.46 30.50
C VAL A 496 -4.57 -14.06 29.03
N ALA A 497 -3.35 -14.01 28.51
CA ALA A 497 -3.10 -13.67 27.12
C ALA A 497 -3.48 -14.80 26.18
N LEU A 498 -2.97 -16.00 26.46
CA LEU A 498 -3.17 -17.19 25.64
C LEU A 498 -3.45 -18.38 26.56
N LEU A 499 -4.52 -19.12 26.27
CA LEU A 499 -4.85 -20.38 26.92
C LEU A 499 -4.76 -21.52 25.90
N LEU A 500 -3.93 -22.51 26.23
CA LEU A 500 -3.84 -23.78 25.51
C LEU A 500 -4.61 -24.83 26.30
N GLU A 501 -5.81 -25.19 25.85
CA GLU A 501 -6.69 -26.13 26.54
C GLU A 501 -6.77 -27.47 25.80
N ASN A 502 -7.10 -28.53 26.55
CA ASN A 502 -7.65 -29.75 25.97
C ASN A 502 -8.97 -30.10 26.67
N GLY A 503 -10.03 -30.29 25.89
CA GLY A 503 -11.40 -30.51 26.40
C GLY A 503 -11.57 -31.80 27.19
N THR A 504 -10.58 -32.68 27.20
CA THR A 504 -10.54 -33.93 27.98
C THR A 504 -10.11 -33.68 29.44
N LEU A 505 -9.26 -32.68 29.71
CA LEU A 505 -8.77 -32.35 31.05
C LEU A 505 -9.80 -31.55 31.89
N THR A 506 -10.67 -30.78 31.25
CA THR A 506 -11.73 -30.01 31.92
C THR A 506 -12.82 -30.88 32.56
N ARG A 507 -12.87 -32.18 32.24
CA ARG A 507 -13.79 -33.16 32.83
C ARG A 507 -13.21 -33.91 34.04
N VAL A 508 -11.98 -33.60 34.45
CA VAL A 508 -11.32 -34.25 35.60
C VAL A 508 -11.99 -33.81 36.90
N GLY A 509 -12.99 -34.62 37.24
CA GLY A 509 -13.95 -34.52 38.32
C GLY A 509 -14.97 -35.65 38.19
N GLN A 510 -15.12 -36.22 36.99
CA GLN A 510 -15.77 -37.51 36.74
C GLN A 510 -14.81 -38.48 36.04
N GLU A 511 -15.10 -39.76 36.18
CA GLU A 511 -14.29 -40.95 35.88
C GLU A 511 -13.53 -40.94 34.55
N PHE A 512 -12.51 -41.81 34.46
CA PHE A 512 -11.66 -42.07 33.29
C PHE A 512 -12.38 -41.86 31.94
N PRO A 513 -11.77 -41.16 30.97
CA PRO A 513 -12.34 -41.07 29.63
C PRO A 513 -12.52 -42.49 29.04
N GLU A 514 -13.73 -42.81 28.57
CA GLU A 514 -14.02 -44.08 27.90
C GLU A 514 -13.05 -44.33 26.73
N ILE A 515 -12.73 -45.59 26.42
CA ILE A 515 -11.74 -46.01 25.42
C ILE A 515 -11.90 -45.32 24.04
N GLY A 516 -13.12 -44.90 23.68
CA GLY A 516 -13.40 -44.13 22.45
C GLY A 516 -12.87 -42.69 22.43
N GLN A 517 -12.44 -42.15 23.56
CA GLN A 517 -11.81 -40.82 23.68
C GLN A 517 -10.27 -40.90 23.59
N ILE A 518 -9.68 -42.09 23.77
CA ILE A 518 -8.22 -42.34 23.65
C ILE A 518 -7.78 -42.39 22.17
N ALA A 519 -8.68 -42.76 21.26
CA ALA A 519 -8.44 -42.78 19.81
C ALA A 519 -8.32 -41.38 19.16
N ARG A 520 -8.33 -40.30 19.97
CA ARG A 520 -8.32 -38.91 19.53
C ARG A 520 -6.98 -38.20 19.71
N PHE A 521 -5.99 -38.88 20.27
CA PHE A 521 -4.65 -38.34 20.47
C PHE A 521 -3.78 -38.73 19.27
N ASP A 522 -3.51 -37.78 18.38
CA ASP A 522 -2.49 -38.01 17.35
C ASP A 522 -1.10 -37.69 17.92
N VAL A 523 -0.11 -38.46 17.49
CA VAL A 523 1.27 -38.32 17.99
C VAL A 523 1.98 -37.16 17.29
N ASP A 524 1.40 -36.60 16.23
CA ASP A 524 1.97 -35.54 15.41
C ASP A 524 1.40 -34.13 15.68
N ASP A 525 0.50 -34.00 16.66
CA ASP A 525 -0.03 -32.71 17.09
C ASP A 525 1.10 -31.76 17.56
N GLN A 526 1.12 -30.53 17.03
CA GLN A 526 2.21 -29.58 17.26
C GLN A 526 1.70 -28.14 17.42
N ILE A 527 2.06 -27.52 18.56
CA ILE A 527 1.83 -26.10 18.81
C ILE A 527 3.18 -25.39 18.88
N ILE A 528 3.35 -24.33 18.08
CA ILE A 528 4.56 -23.51 18.05
C ILE A 528 4.18 -22.07 18.39
N LEU A 529 4.74 -21.57 19.49
CA LEU A 529 4.71 -20.16 19.85
C LEU A 529 6.10 -19.59 19.56
N ARG A 530 6.23 -18.69 18.58
CA ARG A 530 7.53 -18.17 18.13
C ARG A 530 7.60 -16.65 18.06
N GLY A 531 8.62 -16.06 18.68
CA GLY A 531 8.89 -14.63 18.52
C GLY A 531 7.77 -13.72 19.02
N ASN A 532 6.91 -14.21 19.93
CA ASN A 532 5.81 -13.43 20.46
C ASN A 532 6.26 -12.58 21.65
N ARG A 533 5.53 -11.49 21.90
CA ARG A 533 5.62 -10.71 23.13
C ARG A 533 4.31 -10.82 23.88
N MET A 534 4.33 -11.43 25.07
CA MET A 534 3.14 -11.63 25.89
C MET A 534 3.31 -10.88 27.21
N ASP A 535 2.76 -9.67 27.26
CA ASP A 535 2.51 -8.94 28.49
C ASP A 535 1.17 -9.47 29.06
N GLY A 536 1.22 -10.67 29.65
CA GLY A 536 0.06 -11.42 30.14
C GLY A 536 0.44 -12.88 30.40
N LEU A 537 -0.47 -13.64 31.03
CA LEU A 537 -0.22 -15.04 31.40
C LEU A 537 -0.36 -15.96 30.18
N LEU A 538 0.62 -16.84 29.97
CA LEU A 538 0.48 -18.04 29.14
C LEU A 538 -0.02 -19.18 30.03
N ALA A 539 -1.30 -19.53 29.91
CA ALA A 539 -1.91 -20.61 30.67
C ALA A 539 -1.88 -21.90 29.86
N LEU A 540 -1.29 -22.95 30.44
CA LEU A 540 -1.31 -24.29 29.86
C LEU A 540 -2.45 -25.09 30.50
N TYR A 541 -3.08 -25.99 29.74
CA TYR A 541 -4.09 -26.97 30.17
C TYR A 541 -5.50 -26.43 30.48
N ALA A 542 -5.61 -25.39 31.32
CA ALA A 542 -6.88 -24.81 31.75
C ALA A 542 -6.66 -23.41 32.37
N PRO A 543 -7.73 -22.63 32.63
CA PRO A 543 -7.60 -21.31 33.25
C PRO A 543 -6.78 -21.35 34.56
N PRO A 544 -5.91 -20.35 34.78
CA PRO A 544 -5.02 -20.34 35.93
C PRO A 544 -5.78 -20.02 37.23
N MET A 545 -5.17 -20.41 38.35
CA MET A 545 -5.60 -20.03 39.69
C MET A 545 -5.42 -18.51 39.92
N ASN A 546 -6.07 -17.95 40.93
CA ASN A 546 -5.75 -16.60 41.40
C ASN A 546 -4.25 -16.50 41.79
N PRO A 547 -3.50 -15.48 41.31
CA PRO A 547 -2.08 -15.28 41.67
C PRO A 547 -1.78 -15.29 43.18
N ASP A 548 -2.70 -14.80 44.02
CA ASP A 548 -2.53 -14.77 45.48
C ASP A 548 -2.58 -16.18 46.10
N GLU A 549 -3.34 -17.10 45.48
CA GLU A 549 -3.41 -18.50 45.91
C GLU A 549 -2.19 -19.29 45.43
N GLU A 550 -1.69 -18.99 44.23
CA GLU A 550 -0.44 -19.54 43.70
C GLU A 550 0.75 -19.21 44.63
N LEU A 551 0.76 -18.01 45.23
CA LEU A 551 1.74 -17.58 46.22
C LEU A 551 1.78 -18.48 47.47
N LYS A 552 0.60 -18.80 48.02
CA LYS A 552 0.45 -19.68 49.20
C LYS A 552 0.90 -21.10 48.88
N PHE A 553 0.65 -21.56 47.66
CA PHE A 553 1.09 -22.86 47.18
C PHE A 553 2.63 -22.95 47.13
N LEU A 554 3.30 -21.94 46.57
CA LEU A 554 4.76 -21.96 46.38
C LEU A 554 5.55 -21.95 47.69
N GLY A 555 5.06 -21.29 48.73
CA GLY A 555 5.63 -21.39 50.07
C GLY A 555 5.63 -22.85 50.61
N SER A 556 4.65 -23.65 50.18
CA SER A 556 4.53 -25.07 50.50
C SER A 556 5.33 -25.98 49.55
N LEU A 557 5.85 -25.46 48.43
CA LEU A 557 6.60 -26.23 47.44
C LEU A 557 7.94 -26.73 47.98
N SER A 558 8.47 -26.09 49.04
CA SER A 558 9.58 -26.61 49.84
C SER A 558 9.32 -28.06 50.32
N GLN A 559 8.06 -28.40 50.63
CA GLN A 559 7.66 -29.76 51.03
C GLN A 559 7.62 -30.74 49.86
N LEU A 560 7.34 -30.27 48.63
CA LEU A 560 7.41 -31.10 47.41
C LEU A 560 8.83 -31.57 47.09
N LEU A 561 9.86 -30.83 47.52
CA LEU A 561 11.27 -31.22 47.36
C LEU A 561 11.63 -32.47 48.18
N GLU A 562 10.91 -32.72 49.29
CA GLU A 562 11.20 -33.81 50.22
C GLU A 562 10.49 -35.13 49.86
N VAL A 563 9.37 -35.07 49.12
CA VAL A 563 8.58 -36.26 48.75
C VAL A 563 9.19 -36.96 47.53
N ARG A 564 10.21 -37.81 47.69
CA ARG A 564 10.90 -38.48 46.56
C ARG A 564 10.08 -39.55 45.81
N ASP A 565 9.11 -40.20 46.45
CA ASP A 565 8.64 -41.53 46.01
C ASP A 565 7.15 -41.66 45.59
N LYS A 566 6.40 -40.57 45.33
CA LYS A 566 4.92 -40.62 45.23
C LYS A 566 4.24 -40.01 43.98
N LEU A 567 4.96 -39.56 42.95
CA LEU A 567 4.36 -38.89 41.78
C LEU A 567 4.39 -39.78 40.52
N PHE A 568 3.25 -40.02 39.89
CA PHE A 568 3.13 -40.70 38.59
C PHE A 568 2.53 -39.74 37.57
N LEU A 569 3.23 -39.52 36.45
CA LEU A 569 2.68 -38.78 35.30
C LEU A 569 2.11 -39.82 34.34
N ILE A 570 0.84 -39.66 33.92
CA ILE A 570 0.30 -40.45 32.81
C ILE A 570 0.29 -39.54 31.57
N GLU A 571 1.12 -39.90 30.60
CA GLU A 571 1.12 -39.32 29.27
C GLU A 571 -0.16 -39.78 28.57
N LEU A 572 -1.14 -38.89 28.44
CA LEU A 572 -2.39 -39.20 27.74
C LEU A 572 -2.33 -38.84 26.24
N ALA A 573 -1.38 -38.02 25.81
CA ALA A 573 -1.33 -37.46 24.47
C ALA A 573 0.11 -37.39 23.92
N GLY A 574 0.27 -37.34 22.59
CA GLY A 574 1.56 -37.34 21.90
C GLY A 574 2.11 -35.95 21.55
N ASN A 575 1.42 -34.89 21.98
CA ASN A 575 1.54 -33.53 21.43
C ASN A 575 2.85 -32.83 21.83
N THR A 576 3.40 -32.02 20.92
CA THR A 576 4.59 -31.20 21.15
C THR A 576 4.22 -29.71 21.26
N LEU A 577 4.65 -29.05 22.34
CA LEU A 577 4.62 -27.59 22.47
C LEU A 577 6.04 -27.02 22.33
N GLN A 578 6.21 -26.03 21.45
CA GLN A 578 7.45 -25.30 21.29
C GLN A 578 7.27 -23.84 21.64
N LEU A 579 8.05 -23.36 22.61
CA LEU A 579 8.18 -21.96 22.96
C LEU A 579 9.55 -21.51 22.47
N VAL A 580 9.62 -20.75 21.38
CA VAL A 580 10.88 -20.38 20.72
C VAL A 580 11.01 -18.87 20.61
N ASP A 581 12.10 -18.31 21.14
CA ASP A 581 12.46 -16.89 21.00
C ASP A 581 11.36 -15.90 21.45
N ASN A 582 10.52 -16.28 22.42
CA ASN A 582 9.45 -15.41 22.91
C ASN A 582 9.93 -14.51 24.06
N ARG A 583 9.22 -13.40 24.26
CA ARG A 583 9.25 -12.60 25.48
C ARG A 583 7.94 -12.82 26.24
N LEU A 584 7.99 -13.65 27.27
CA LEU A 584 6.83 -14.04 28.06
C LEU A 584 6.86 -13.30 29.39
N LEU A 585 5.70 -12.89 29.89
CA LEU A 585 5.60 -12.42 31.27
C LEU A 585 5.75 -13.60 32.23
N LYS A 586 4.86 -14.60 32.11
CA LYS A 586 4.81 -15.78 32.97
C LYS A 586 4.13 -16.97 32.28
N VAL A 587 4.64 -18.18 32.54
CA VAL A 587 3.99 -19.44 32.17
C VAL A 587 3.36 -20.08 33.41
N THR A 588 2.07 -20.42 33.35
CA THR A 588 1.31 -20.91 34.49
C THR A 588 0.46 -22.15 34.16
N MET A 589 -0.10 -22.76 35.20
CA MET A 589 -0.85 -24.02 35.18
C MET A 589 -2.17 -23.89 35.96
N PRO A 590 -3.16 -24.76 35.69
CA PRO A 590 -4.47 -24.68 36.30
C PRO A 590 -4.45 -25.08 37.78
N GLN A 591 -5.42 -24.53 38.51
CA GLN A 591 -5.63 -24.80 39.94
C GLN A 591 -5.68 -26.30 40.26
N VAL A 592 -6.37 -27.10 39.43
CA VAL A 592 -6.52 -28.54 39.66
C VAL A 592 -5.16 -29.25 39.70
N LEU A 593 -4.24 -28.89 38.81
CA LEU A 593 -2.90 -29.49 38.80
C LEU A 593 -2.09 -29.04 40.02
N TRP A 594 -2.20 -27.76 40.41
CA TRP A 594 -1.58 -27.28 41.65
C TRP A 594 -2.12 -28.01 42.89
N GLU A 595 -3.42 -28.16 43.04
CA GLU A 595 -4.03 -28.86 44.18
C GLU A 595 -3.65 -30.34 44.23
N GLN A 596 -3.58 -31.01 43.07
CA GLN A 596 -3.10 -32.39 42.98
C GLN A 596 -1.65 -32.49 43.45
N LEU A 597 -0.77 -31.59 43.01
CA LEU A 597 0.62 -31.53 43.47
C LEU A 597 0.71 -31.32 44.99
N LEU A 598 -0.10 -30.41 45.56
CA LEU A 598 -0.19 -30.20 47.02
C LEU A 598 -0.59 -31.45 47.78
N LYS A 599 -1.65 -32.15 47.33
CA LYS A 599 -2.13 -33.37 47.97
C LYS A 599 -1.05 -34.45 48.00
N ILE A 600 -0.24 -34.53 46.95
CA ILE A 600 0.89 -35.45 46.89
C ILE A 600 2.00 -35.01 47.86
N ALA A 601 2.30 -33.71 47.90
CA ALA A 601 3.28 -33.12 48.82
C ALA A 601 2.97 -33.42 50.29
N GLN A 602 1.70 -33.34 50.67
CA GLN A 602 1.24 -33.55 52.04
C GLN A 602 1.08 -35.03 52.39
N GLY A 603 1.46 -35.95 51.49
CA GLY A 603 1.48 -37.38 51.74
C GLY A 603 0.12 -38.07 51.76
N GLY A 604 -0.95 -37.36 51.40
CA GLY A 604 -2.34 -37.85 51.46
C GLY A 604 -2.77 -38.77 50.32
N ALA A 605 -1.94 -38.96 49.30
CA ALA A 605 -2.24 -39.83 48.17
C ALA A 605 -1.14 -40.89 47.95
N THR A 606 -1.55 -42.15 47.80
CA THR A 606 -0.64 -43.30 47.59
C THR A 606 -0.33 -43.57 46.12
N ASP A 607 -1.21 -43.15 45.21
CA ASP A 607 -1.01 -43.21 43.75
C ASP A 607 -1.70 -41.97 43.14
N SER A 608 -0.93 -40.97 42.72
CA SER A 608 -1.50 -39.80 42.05
C SER A 608 -1.01 -39.72 40.62
N VAL A 609 -1.96 -39.87 39.72
CA VAL A 609 -1.82 -39.70 38.28
C VAL A 609 -2.01 -38.23 37.95
N LEU A 610 -0.96 -37.59 37.43
CA LEU A 610 -1.06 -36.27 36.80
C LEU A 610 -1.31 -36.47 35.30
N GLN A 611 -2.43 -35.92 34.82
CA GLN A 611 -2.78 -35.92 33.41
C GLN A 611 -2.17 -34.69 32.74
N ILE A 612 -1.46 -34.91 31.64
CA ILE A 612 -0.71 -33.87 30.94
C ILE A 612 -1.06 -33.87 29.45
N LEU A 613 -1.30 -32.68 28.89
CA LEU A 613 -1.53 -32.43 27.45
C LEU A 613 -0.29 -32.65 26.59
N PHE A 614 0.89 -32.21 27.04
CA PHE A 614 2.07 -32.22 26.19
C PHE A 614 3.01 -33.36 26.55
N ARG A 615 3.28 -34.22 25.57
CA ARG A 615 4.33 -35.23 25.67
C ARG A 615 5.70 -34.58 25.66
N GLU A 616 5.88 -33.58 24.81
CA GLU A 616 7.16 -32.88 24.65
C GLU A 616 6.95 -31.37 24.74
N LEU A 617 7.77 -30.72 25.55
CA LEU A 617 7.80 -29.29 25.72
C LEU A 617 9.22 -28.79 25.46
N ILE A 618 9.39 -28.03 24.38
CA ILE A 618 10.66 -27.41 24.00
C ILE A 618 10.56 -25.92 24.31
N VAL A 619 11.41 -25.45 25.22
CA VAL A 619 11.48 -24.06 25.65
C VAL A 619 12.87 -23.56 25.27
N GLN A 620 12.98 -22.76 24.21
CA GLN A 620 14.25 -22.32 23.68
C GLN A 620 14.33 -20.82 23.45
N GLY A 621 15.41 -20.17 23.89
CA GLY A 621 15.70 -18.78 23.54
C GLY A 621 14.72 -17.76 24.12
N ASN A 622 13.88 -18.15 25.09
CA ASN A 622 12.85 -17.26 25.62
C ASN A 622 13.41 -16.35 26.71
N VAL A 623 12.82 -15.17 26.86
CA VAL A 623 12.97 -14.30 28.02
C VAL A 623 11.67 -14.32 28.81
N ILE A 624 11.73 -14.73 30.06
CA ILE A 624 10.58 -14.86 30.95
C ILE A 624 10.76 -13.90 32.12
N ALA A 625 9.87 -12.91 32.22
CA ALA A 625 10.09 -11.71 33.03
C ALA A 625 9.73 -11.87 34.51
N GLU A 626 8.77 -12.73 34.84
CA GLU A 626 8.39 -13.02 36.23
C GLU A 626 8.92 -14.36 36.70
N ASP A 627 8.95 -14.53 38.02
CA ASP A 627 9.28 -15.79 38.69
C ASP A 627 8.07 -16.74 38.75
N ARG A 628 8.22 -17.86 39.47
CA ARG A 628 7.13 -18.80 39.75
C ARG A 628 6.50 -19.40 38.49
N ASN A 629 7.31 -19.57 37.47
CA ASN A 629 6.89 -20.23 36.23
C ASN A 629 6.62 -21.70 36.47
N ALA A 630 5.67 -22.25 35.75
CA ALA A 630 5.17 -23.59 35.99
C ALA A 630 5.13 -24.36 34.67
N PHE A 631 6.01 -25.36 34.55
CA PHE A 631 6.12 -26.21 33.37
C PHE A 631 5.88 -27.66 33.77
N VAL A 632 4.93 -28.29 33.11
CA VAL A 632 4.67 -29.73 33.23
C VAL A 632 4.62 -30.28 31.82
N ALA A 633 5.27 -31.42 31.55
CA ALA A 633 5.15 -32.19 30.31
C ALA A 633 5.77 -33.58 30.50
N GLY A 634 5.61 -34.50 29.55
CA GLY A 634 6.26 -35.82 29.62
C GLY A 634 7.78 -35.67 29.51
N ARG A 635 8.23 -34.87 28.55
CA ARG A 635 9.61 -34.51 28.30
C ARG A 635 9.74 -32.99 28.22
N ILE A 636 10.77 -32.45 28.84
CA ILE A 636 11.06 -31.01 28.81
C ILE A 636 12.48 -30.79 28.30
N THR A 637 12.64 -29.98 27.26
CA THR A 637 13.94 -29.46 26.83
C THR A 637 13.94 -27.95 27.03
N MET A 638 14.83 -27.45 27.87
CA MET A 638 15.01 -26.01 28.08
C MET A 638 16.42 -25.59 27.65
N ALA A 639 16.52 -24.74 26.63
CA ALA A 639 17.79 -24.28 26.11
C ALA A 639 17.88 -22.75 25.98
N ASN A 640 18.96 -22.15 26.49
CA ASN A 640 19.27 -20.73 26.29
C ASN A 640 18.15 -19.75 26.69
N ASN A 641 17.37 -20.07 27.72
CA ASN A 641 16.33 -19.17 28.23
C ASN A 641 16.86 -18.25 29.32
N ILE A 642 16.28 -17.06 29.43
CA ILE A 642 16.54 -16.10 30.51
C ILE A 642 15.31 -16.03 31.40
N PHE A 643 15.48 -16.30 32.68
CA PHE A 643 14.46 -16.14 33.72
C PHE A 643 14.84 -14.95 34.61
N ALA A 644 14.01 -13.91 34.62
CA ALA A 644 14.19 -12.78 35.50
C ALA A 644 13.49 -13.02 36.85
N LYS A 645 14.10 -12.55 37.94
CA LYS A 645 13.49 -12.57 39.28
C LYS A 645 12.47 -11.44 39.40
N SER A 646 11.26 -11.74 39.88
CA SER A 646 10.34 -10.68 40.29
C SER A 646 10.82 -10.08 41.61
N PRO A 647 10.75 -8.75 41.80
CA PRO A 647 11.06 -8.12 43.09
C PRO A 647 10.11 -8.55 44.23
N ARG A 648 9.05 -9.31 43.93
CA ARG A 648 8.04 -9.78 44.89
C ARG A 648 8.35 -11.12 45.57
N ASP A 649 9.51 -11.73 45.33
CA ASP A 649 9.83 -13.07 45.86
C ASP A 649 11.05 -13.10 46.79
N ASP A 650 10.76 -13.35 48.07
CA ASP A 650 11.75 -13.66 49.11
C ASP A 650 12.25 -15.13 49.03
N LEU A 651 11.52 -16.00 48.32
CA LEU A 651 11.84 -17.45 48.23
C LEU A 651 12.93 -17.75 47.19
N GLY A 652 13.11 -16.87 46.20
CA GLY A 652 14.10 -17.05 45.13
C GLY A 652 13.74 -18.13 44.11
N ILE A 653 12.48 -18.53 43.98
CA ILE A 653 12.07 -19.63 43.09
C ILE A 653 11.59 -19.07 41.75
N LEU A 654 12.45 -19.15 40.73
CA LEU A 654 12.16 -18.65 39.37
C LEU A 654 11.10 -19.50 38.64
N GLY A 655 10.96 -20.76 39.03
CA GLY A 655 9.95 -21.65 38.50
C GLY A 655 10.17 -23.12 38.86
N VAL A 656 9.24 -23.95 38.42
CA VAL A 656 9.21 -25.40 38.62
C VAL A 656 8.98 -26.06 37.28
N ALA A 657 9.79 -27.08 36.98
CA ALA A 657 9.61 -27.94 35.83
C ALA A 657 9.43 -29.39 36.29
N ILE A 658 8.34 -30.02 35.87
CA ILE A 658 7.95 -31.39 36.26
C ILE A 658 7.83 -32.23 34.99
N ALA A 659 8.67 -33.26 34.88
CA ALA A 659 8.68 -34.16 33.73
C ALA A 659 9.20 -35.57 34.06
N HIS A 660 8.94 -36.53 33.17
CA HIS A 660 9.59 -37.85 33.20
C HIS A 660 11.08 -37.73 32.88
N SER A 661 11.41 -36.95 31.86
CA SER A 661 12.79 -36.69 31.43
C SER A 661 12.96 -35.22 31.09
N ALA A 662 14.08 -34.61 31.47
CA ALA A 662 14.32 -33.23 31.13
C ALA A 662 15.79 -32.90 30.84
N VAL A 663 16.01 -31.98 29.91
CA VAL A 663 17.33 -31.48 29.49
C VAL A 663 17.37 -29.97 29.68
N TYR A 664 18.42 -29.47 30.33
CA TYR A 664 18.63 -28.03 30.57
C TYR A 664 20.01 -27.65 30.07
N THR A 665 20.11 -26.65 29.19
CA THR A 665 21.39 -26.21 28.63
C THR A 665 21.41 -24.70 28.43
N GLY A 666 22.40 -24.01 28.99
CA GLY A 666 22.58 -22.57 28.76
C GLY A 666 21.47 -21.65 29.31
N ASN A 667 20.59 -22.13 30.19
CA ASN A 667 19.58 -21.29 30.82
C ASN A 667 20.21 -20.39 31.88
N GLN A 668 19.78 -19.13 31.96
CA GLN A 668 20.26 -18.12 32.89
C GLN A 668 19.13 -17.65 33.81
N GLY A 669 19.38 -17.60 35.11
CA GLY A 669 18.54 -16.90 36.08
C GLY A 669 19.20 -15.57 36.51
N GLN A 670 18.43 -14.48 36.58
CA GLN A 670 18.90 -13.21 37.12
C GLN A 670 18.42 -13.07 38.59
N GLY A 671 19.31 -13.25 39.58
CA GLY A 671 19.00 -13.14 41.02
C GLY A 671 20.26 -13.16 41.93
N ASP A 672 20.09 -12.99 43.25
CA ASP A 672 21.14 -13.21 44.26
C ASP A 672 21.58 -14.69 44.29
N GLU A 673 22.70 -15.02 44.98
CA GLU A 673 23.35 -16.35 45.12
C GLU A 673 22.42 -17.54 45.50
N ASN A 674 21.13 -17.28 45.78
CA ASN A 674 20.10 -18.22 46.21
C ASN A 674 18.91 -18.41 45.24
N ALA A 675 18.92 -17.84 44.04
CA ALA A 675 17.85 -18.10 43.06
C ALA A 675 17.88 -19.59 42.64
N ARG A 676 16.73 -20.28 42.60
CA ARG A 676 16.66 -21.72 42.30
C ARG A 676 15.60 -22.02 41.24
N LEU A 677 16.01 -22.58 40.10
CA LEU A 677 15.12 -23.38 39.26
C LEU A 677 15.18 -24.83 39.76
N THR A 678 14.07 -25.33 40.30
CA THR A 678 14.00 -26.72 40.75
C THR A 678 13.57 -27.62 39.59
N VAL A 679 14.46 -28.53 39.21
CA VAL A 679 14.18 -29.59 38.24
C VAL A 679 13.92 -30.90 38.96
N ARG A 680 12.76 -31.51 38.74
CA ARG A 680 12.42 -32.82 39.31
C ARG A 680 12.30 -33.89 38.23
N HIS A 681 13.06 -34.97 38.42
CA HIS A 681 13.03 -36.19 37.59
C HIS A 681 12.20 -37.26 38.30
N LEU A 682 11.24 -37.89 37.59
CA LEU A 682 10.35 -38.92 38.14
C LEU A 682 10.62 -40.24 37.42
N ALA A 683 11.28 -41.19 38.06
CA ALA A 683 11.57 -42.48 37.43
C ALA A 683 11.28 -43.66 38.36
N ARG A 684 10.08 -44.25 38.25
CA ARG A 684 9.81 -45.70 38.37
C ARG A 684 8.51 -46.05 37.64
N PHE A 685 8.59 -46.98 36.68
CA PHE A 685 7.43 -47.60 36.03
C PHE A 685 6.76 -48.64 36.95
N PRO A 686 5.45 -48.90 36.81
CA PRO A 686 4.82 -50.10 37.35
C PRO A 686 5.56 -51.35 36.84
N ARG A 687 5.66 -52.40 37.66
CA ARG A 687 6.54 -53.56 37.44
C ARG A 687 6.33 -54.36 36.14
N ASP A 688 5.36 -54.02 35.30
CA ASP A 688 4.95 -54.86 34.17
C ASP A 688 5.24 -54.31 32.76
N ILE A 689 5.92 -53.17 32.59
CA ILE A 689 6.33 -52.70 31.25
C ILE A 689 7.74 -52.06 31.29
N ARG A 690 8.72 -52.71 30.64
CA ARG A 690 10.07 -52.17 30.31
C ARG A 690 10.06 -51.72 28.83
N PRO A 691 10.88 -50.73 28.34
CA PRO A 691 12.33 -50.68 28.60
C PRO A 691 13.09 -49.32 28.52
N TYR A 692 14.40 -49.44 28.79
CA TYR A 692 15.57 -48.56 28.55
C TYR A 692 15.80 -47.28 29.38
N ALA A 693 16.98 -47.27 29.99
CA ALA A 693 17.47 -46.33 30.99
C ALA A 693 18.30 -45.20 30.39
N ALA A 694 18.27 -44.03 31.04
CA ALA A 694 19.46 -43.26 31.39
C ALA A 694 19.10 -42.32 32.56
N ILE A 695 19.89 -42.38 33.62
CA ILE A 695 19.77 -41.62 34.86
C ILE A 695 20.56 -40.33 34.69
N ASN A 696 20.00 -39.16 35.02
CA ASN A 696 20.80 -37.98 35.33
C ASN A 696 20.19 -37.15 36.47
N HIS A 697 21.09 -36.65 37.33
CA HIS A 697 20.82 -36.04 38.62
C HIS A 697 20.00 -34.74 38.51
N GLY A 698 19.11 -34.51 39.48
CA GLY A 698 18.43 -33.23 39.64
C GLY A 698 19.45 -32.11 39.85
N PHE A 699 19.35 -31.06 39.04
CA PHE A 699 20.15 -29.84 39.21
C PHE A 699 19.26 -28.73 39.76
N THR A 700 19.74 -28.10 40.81
CA THR A 700 19.30 -26.77 41.22
C THR A 700 20.19 -25.79 40.45
N LEU A 701 19.63 -24.98 39.56
CA LEU A 701 20.36 -23.82 39.03
C LEU A 701 20.37 -22.77 40.13
N THR A 702 21.51 -22.63 40.83
CA THR A 702 21.86 -21.45 41.67
C THR A 702 22.24 -20.26 40.81
#